data_AF-A0A7Z9JDX9-F1
#
_entry.id   AF-A0A7Z9JDX9-F1
#
_cell.length_a   1.000
_cell.length_b   1.000
_cell.length_c   1.000
_cell.angle_alpha   90.00
_cell.angle_beta   90.00
_cell.angle_gamma   90.00
#
_symmetry.space_group_name_H-M   'P 1'
#
loop_
_entity.id
_entity.type
_entity.pdbx_description
1 polymer ?
#
loop_
_entity_poly.entity_id
_entity_poly.type
_entity_poly.pdbx_seq_one_letter_code
_entity_poly.pdbx_strand_id
1 'polypeptide(L)'
;MSVKNFKFVSPGVFINEIDNSFIPRNAPEIGPVVVGRARRGLAMTPVKVESYSKFVEMFGDTVAGGGNSDIYREGNYTSPMYGGYAAKAFLRSNVAPVTYVRLLGQQTDAGRTAGGAAAAGWATTNAGPTAVMGTTGGAWGLWVFPSASAAQTSAGGTLRGIISGAAATASLAAIIYTQQGVPLLSGSLYGTESATGGTTGEEGKAGVQGINTLIKANSTTGLFTLIYSASGVSKKIKFNLNDSSENYIRKKLNTNPQLATAGDFYPSATEVNYFLGETFDQDLLDKGLATNKNVVGMITAIGYNTLTDSKTKTSVDTDNTPAQMKQVASTEGRTSWIIGQDLGAADEYYAPGIQKLFRLVGRGHGEWLMDNVKISISNVRQSNSSVSDYGTFSVILRDMNDSDNDVVVLERYDECTLNPASPNFVARKIGDMYVKWDAKEKRLRRYGEYDNNSKFVYIQMNADVEAGAIDAVTLPFGYFGPPKLLDVSGATCRRLGLNTGPGGTYGHGTSDSVNSVSGTYVSFAGSGSTFGANGYTPGGTATPGFSVPATGSWRQGGAAYDHGGGRSPRHGMSIGSGALDYFALKMEFPKARLRYSASAGGLTDPRNAYFGMQTSRGINSTISTPGIGEMHRMWSKNWPDDPTAPATAGDIGARGYNGWGYVFSLDDVISGSTGVFYYASGSRAREQSYTTGSWKAILDAGYNKFTVPLWGAFDGWDITKPDPAYNKGMTP
;
A
#
# COMPACT_ATOMS: atom_id res chain seq x y z
N MET A 1 53.12 63.69 -41.08
CA MET A 1 52.33 62.83 -40.17
C MET A 1 52.13 61.47 -40.82
N SER A 2 52.63 60.43 -40.13
CA SER A 2 52.33 58.98 -40.16
C SER A 2 52.02 58.22 -41.47
N VAL A 3 53.01 57.42 -41.91
CA VAL A 3 52.90 56.29 -42.87
C VAL A 3 52.43 55.03 -42.12
N LYS A 4 51.20 55.05 -41.60
CA LYS A 4 50.51 53.85 -41.11
C LYS A 4 49.16 53.78 -41.79
N ASN A 5 49.12 53.12 -42.94
CA ASN A 5 48.00 52.32 -43.45
C ASN A 5 48.40 51.78 -44.83
N PHE A 6 47.97 50.56 -45.14
CA PHE A 6 48.31 49.72 -46.30
C PHE A 6 49.54 48.80 -46.12
N LYS A 7 49.32 47.67 -45.44
CA LYS A 7 50.11 46.45 -45.62
C LYS A 7 49.31 45.51 -46.53
N PHE A 8 49.82 45.25 -47.73
CA PHE A 8 49.30 44.23 -48.64
C PHE A 8 49.63 42.84 -48.07
N VAL A 9 48.62 42.01 -47.86
CA VAL A 9 48.76 40.59 -47.50
C VAL A 9 48.57 39.79 -48.78
N SER A 10 49.60 39.04 -49.21
CA SER A 10 49.48 38.09 -50.31
C SER A 10 48.58 36.92 -49.90
N PRO A 11 47.72 36.37 -50.79
CA PRO A 11 46.96 35.17 -50.47
C PRO A 11 47.92 34.01 -50.19
N GLY A 12 48.01 33.58 -48.93
CA GLY A 12 48.78 32.40 -48.55
C GLY A 12 48.12 31.14 -49.08
N VAL A 13 48.92 30.25 -49.67
CA VAL A 13 48.50 28.87 -49.96
C VAL A 13 48.48 28.12 -48.63
N PHE A 14 47.30 27.73 -48.16
CA PHE A 14 47.14 26.85 -47.00
C PHE A 14 47.21 25.40 -47.47
N ILE A 15 48.33 24.74 -47.20
CA ILE A 15 48.42 23.28 -47.32
C ILE A 15 47.76 22.71 -46.05
N ASN A 16 46.53 22.24 -46.17
CA ASN A 16 45.93 21.39 -45.16
C ASN A 16 46.50 19.98 -45.36
N GLU A 17 47.44 19.59 -44.52
CA GLU A 17 47.80 18.17 -44.36
C GLU A 17 46.58 17.46 -43.78
N ILE A 18 45.94 16.60 -44.58
CA ILE A 18 44.91 15.70 -44.08
C ILE A 18 45.65 14.50 -43.49
N ASP A 19 45.84 14.53 -42.18
CA ASP A 19 46.26 13.36 -41.42
C ASP A 19 45.15 12.31 -41.49
N ASN A 20 45.39 11.27 -42.30
CA ASN A 20 44.52 10.09 -42.44
C ASN A 20 44.97 8.94 -41.52
N SER A 21 45.79 9.21 -40.49
CA SER A 21 46.12 8.21 -39.47
C SER A 21 44.89 7.91 -38.62
N PHE A 22 44.15 6.88 -39.03
CA PHE A 22 43.16 6.24 -38.19
C PHE A 22 43.90 5.47 -37.09
N ILE A 23 43.91 5.99 -35.85
CA ILE A 23 44.17 5.13 -34.70
C ILE A 23 42.95 4.19 -34.61
N PRO A 24 43.10 2.86 -34.77
CA PRO A 24 41.99 1.95 -34.54
C PRO A 24 41.48 2.20 -33.14
N ARG A 25 40.18 2.43 -32.97
CA ARG A 25 39.57 2.46 -31.63
C ARG A 25 39.99 1.17 -30.93
N ASN A 26 40.83 1.28 -29.90
CA ASN A 26 41.26 0.13 -29.10
C ASN A 26 40.03 -0.72 -28.79
N ALA A 27 40.16 -2.05 -28.94
CA ALA A 27 39.08 -2.96 -28.57
C ALA A 27 38.63 -2.58 -27.15
N PRO A 28 37.33 -2.32 -26.92
CA PRO A 28 36.87 -1.92 -25.61
C PRO A 28 37.28 -3.01 -24.62
N GLU A 29 38.04 -2.63 -23.59
CA GLU A 29 38.48 -3.57 -22.57
C GLU A 29 37.27 -4.31 -22.00
N ILE A 30 37.33 -5.64 -22.07
CA ILE A 30 36.27 -6.53 -21.59
C ILE A 30 36.58 -6.80 -20.13
N GLY A 31 35.87 -6.12 -19.22
CA GLY A 31 35.91 -6.47 -17.81
C GLY A 31 34.92 -7.55 -17.43
N PRO A 32 34.88 -7.94 -16.15
CA PRO A 32 34.08 -9.03 -15.66
C PRO A 32 32.58 -8.71 -15.69
N VAL A 33 31.78 -9.78 -15.73
CA VAL A 33 30.36 -9.73 -15.40
C VAL A 33 30.20 -10.03 -13.91
N VAL A 34 29.59 -9.11 -13.18
CA VAL A 34 29.27 -9.29 -11.76
C VAL A 34 27.77 -9.37 -11.60
N VAL A 35 27.29 -10.47 -11.02
CA VAL A 35 25.88 -10.71 -10.77
C VAL A 35 25.66 -10.68 -9.26
N GLY A 36 24.69 -9.89 -8.79
CA GLY A 36 24.42 -9.82 -7.35
C GLY A 36 23.33 -8.84 -6.95
N ARG A 37 23.11 -8.73 -5.64
CA ARG A 37 22.18 -7.76 -5.05
C ARG A 37 22.79 -6.37 -5.01
N ALA A 38 21.95 -5.36 -5.24
CA ALA A 38 22.27 -3.94 -5.05
C ALA A 38 21.04 -3.20 -4.48
N ARG A 39 21.27 -2.01 -3.91
CA ARG A 39 20.24 -1.23 -3.20
C ARG A 39 19.13 -0.73 -4.13
N ARG A 40 19.50 -0.33 -5.35
CA ARG A 40 18.59 0.20 -6.38
C ARG A 40 19.18 -0.05 -7.77
N GLY A 41 18.57 0.50 -8.83
CA GLY A 41 19.08 0.40 -10.19
C GLY A 41 18.42 -0.68 -11.03
N LEU A 42 18.66 -0.68 -12.34
CA LEU A 42 18.02 -1.56 -13.31
C LEU A 42 18.26 -3.05 -12.94
N ALA A 43 17.19 -3.75 -12.56
CA ALA A 43 17.23 -5.17 -12.26
C ALA A 43 17.18 -6.03 -13.53
N MET A 44 17.78 -7.22 -13.43
CA MET A 44 17.73 -8.30 -14.43
C MET A 44 18.20 -7.90 -15.84
N THR A 45 18.92 -6.78 -15.95
CA THR A 45 19.46 -6.25 -17.21
C THR A 45 20.95 -6.00 -17.03
N PRO A 46 21.81 -6.46 -17.95
CA PRO A 46 23.23 -6.16 -17.89
C PRO A 46 23.48 -4.68 -18.17
N VAL A 47 24.13 -4.01 -17.22
CA VAL A 47 24.51 -2.59 -17.33
C VAL A 47 26.03 -2.48 -17.28
N LYS A 48 26.60 -1.86 -18.31
CA LYS A 48 28.03 -1.57 -18.35
C LYS A 48 28.33 -0.32 -17.53
N VAL A 49 29.28 -0.43 -16.61
CA VAL A 49 29.69 0.64 -15.69
C VAL A 49 31.19 0.85 -15.76
N GLU A 50 31.61 2.08 -16.01
CA GLU A 50 33.01 2.42 -16.25
C GLU A 50 33.73 2.95 -15.00
N SER A 51 33.00 3.42 -13.99
CA SER A 51 33.59 3.97 -12.77
C SER A 51 32.74 3.66 -11.54
N TYR A 52 33.37 3.66 -10.37
CA TYR A 52 32.65 3.43 -9.12
C TYR A 52 31.63 4.54 -8.81
N SER A 53 31.91 5.79 -9.22
CA SER A 53 30.94 6.88 -9.07
C SER A 53 29.67 6.63 -9.89
N LYS A 54 29.82 6.21 -11.16
CA LYS A 54 28.68 5.77 -11.99
C LYS A 54 27.96 4.56 -11.37
N PHE A 55 28.71 3.63 -10.77
CA PHE A 55 28.13 2.49 -10.06
C PHE A 55 27.23 2.94 -8.89
N VAL A 56 27.70 3.85 -8.04
CA VAL A 56 26.92 4.37 -6.90
C VAL A 56 25.71 5.16 -7.38
N GLU A 57 25.83 5.91 -8.47
CA GLU A 57 24.72 6.63 -9.09
C GLU A 57 23.62 5.69 -9.61
N MET A 58 24.00 4.55 -10.19
CA MET A 58 23.04 3.59 -10.76
C MET A 58 22.49 2.60 -9.72
N PHE A 59 23.36 2.01 -8.91
CA PHE A 59 23.07 0.85 -8.07
C PHE A 59 23.10 1.13 -6.56
N GLY A 60 23.59 2.30 -6.15
CA GLY A 60 23.82 2.66 -4.76
C GLY A 60 25.17 2.19 -4.21
N ASP A 61 25.52 2.64 -3.01
CA ASP A 61 26.78 2.27 -2.35
C ASP A 61 26.74 0.84 -1.77
N THR A 62 27.92 0.30 -1.46
CA THR A 62 28.10 -1.03 -0.89
C THR A 62 27.41 -1.19 0.46
N VAL A 63 26.76 -2.32 0.68
CA VAL A 63 26.10 -2.69 1.95
C VAL A 63 26.97 -3.67 2.72
N ALA A 64 27.48 -3.25 3.87
CA ALA A 64 28.41 -4.04 4.71
C ALA A 64 27.76 -5.21 5.46
N GLY A 65 26.43 -5.23 5.57
CA GLY A 65 25.71 -6.15 6.46
C GLY A 65 25.63 -5.61 7.89
N GLY A 66 24.90 -6.33 8.76
CA GLY A 66 24.74 -5.99 10.18
C GLY A 66 23.82 -4.80 10.46
N GLY A 67 23.00 -4.37 9.49
CA GLY A 67 21.99 -3.34 9.70
C GLY A 67 21.01 -3.75 10.79
N ASN A 68 20.96 -2.98 11.88
CA ASN A 68 20.15 -3.27 13.07
C ASN A 68 18.92 -2.33 13.13
N SER A 69 18.16 -2.29 12.04
CA SER A 69 17.03 -1.37 11.84
C SER A 69 15.72 -2.11 11.50
N ASP A 70 14.66 -1.39 11.13
CA ASP A 70 13.37 -1.95 10.75
C ASP A 70 13.47 -2.65 9.39
N ILE A 71 13.85 -3.94 9.41
CA ILE A 71 14.15 -4.73 8.20
C ILE A 71 12.94 -4.89 7.28
N TYR A 72 11.72 -4.97 7.84
CA TYR A 72 10.51 -5.07 7.02
C TYR A 72 10.27 -3.79 6.20
N ARG A 73 10.37 -2.63 6.86
CA ARG A 73 10.08 -1.32 6.24
C ARG A 73 11.23 -0.81 5.38
N GLU A 74 12.46 -0.86 5.89
CA GLU A 74 13.63 -0.24 5.27
C GLU A 74 14.35 -1.16 4.25
N GLY A 75 14.01 -2.44 4.27
CA GLY A 75 14.58 -3.47 3.41
C GLY A 75 15.73 -4.25 4.08
N ASN A 76 16.09 -5.35 3.43
CA ASN A 76 17.06 -6.29 3.96
C ASN A 76 18.52 -5.85 3.69
N TYR A 77 19.15 -5.25 4.70
CA TYR A 77 20.58 -4.91 4.72
C TYR A 77 21.38 -5.71 5.77
N THR A 78 20.85 -6.85 6.24
CA THR A 78 21.52 -7.65 7.29
C THR A 78 22.70 -8.44 6.74
N SER A 79 22.59 -8.97 5.52
CA SER A 79 23.70 -9.63 4.83
C SER A 79 24.55 -8.64 4.02
N PRO A 80 25.89 -8.81 3.97
CA PRO A 80 26.74 -8.05 3.05
C PRO A 80 26.35 -8.30 1.59
N MET A 81 26.27 -7.24 0.78
CA MET A 81 26.04 -7.36 -0.67
C MET A 81 27.37 -7.51 -1.42
N TYR A 82 27.91 -8.73 -1.46
CA TYR A 82 29.25 -9.01 -2.01
C TYR A 82 29.43 -8.59 -3.48
N GLY A 83 28.37 -8.64 -4.30
CA GLY A 83 28.43 -8.17 -5.68
C GLY A 83 28.83 -6.69 -5.79
N GLY A 84 28.31 -5.83 -4.91
CA GLY A 84 28.71 -4.42 -4.87
C GLY A 84 30.17 -4.22 -4.45
N TYR A 85 30.67 -5.02 -3.50
CA TYR A 85 32.08 -4.99 -3.09
C TYR A 85 33.02 -5.47 -4.20
N ALA A 86 32.64 -6.51 -4.93
CA ALA A 86 33.39 -7.00 -6.08
C ALA A 86 33.49 -5.92 -7.17
N ALA A 87 32.37 -5.26 -7.50
CA ALA A 87 32.35 -4.14 -8.44
C ALA A 87 33.22 -2.97 -7.95
N LYS A 88 33.14 -2.61 -6.67
CA LYS A 88 33.98 -1.55 -6.06
C LYS A 88 35.46 -1.86 -6.16
N ALA A 89 35.87 -3.07 -5.78
CA ALA A 89 37.27 -3.49 -5.80
C ALA A 89 37.83 -3.47 -7.23
N PHE A 90 37.07 -3.97 -8.20
CA PHE A 90 37.49 -3.98 -9.59
C PHE A 90 37.53 -2.57 -10.20
N LEU A 91 36.47 -1.77 -10.05
CA LEU A 91 36.40 -0.42 -10.61
C LEU A 91 37.45 0.55 -10.01
N ARG A 92 37.95 0.27 -8.80
CA ARG A 92 39.09 1.00 -8.20
C ARG A 92 40.42 0.76 -8.91
N SER A 93 40.59 -0.40 -9.54
CA SER A 93 41.81 -0.69 -10.30
C SER A 93 41.89 0.08 -11.62
N ASN A 94 40.74 0.61 -12.11
CA ASN A 94 40.63 1.39 -13.34
C ASN A 94 41.20 0.69 -14.59
N VAL A 95 41.17 -0.64 -14.62
CA VAL A 95 41.73 -1.47 -15.71
C VAL A 95 40.74 -1.86 -16.79
N ALA A 96 39.43 -1.79 -16.51
CA ALA A 96 38.35 -2.12 -17.44
C ALA A 96 36.97 -1.76 -16.81
N PRO A 97 35.92 -1.63 -17.62
CA PRO A 97 34.55 -1.49 -17.15
C PRO A 97 33.97 -2.80 -16.61
N VAL A 98 33.05 -2.73 -15.64
CA VAL A 98 32.28 -3.90 -15.14
C VAL A 98 30.93 -3.96 -15.82
N THR A 99 30.49 -5.15 -16.22
CA THR A 99 29.08 -5.38 -16.55
C THR A 99 28.38 -5.89 -15.30
N TYR A 100 27.48 -5.10 -14.74
CA TYR A 100 26.74 -5.47 -13.53
C TYR A 100 25.32 -5.91 -13.86
N VAL A 101 24.88 -7.01 -13.26
CA VAL A 101 23.50 -7.50 -13.32
C VAL A 101 22.94 -7.53 -11.90
N ARG A 102 22.04 -6.57 -11.60
CA ARG A 102 21.32 -6.56 -10.32
C ARG A 102 20.26 -7.65 -10.33
N LEU A 103 20.21 -8.46 -9.27
CA LEU A 103 19.19 -9.48 -9.08
C LEU A 103 17.96 -8.92 -8.35
N LEU A 104 16.79 -9.43 -8.73
CA LEU A 104 15.53 -9.41 -7.98
C LEU A 104 14.92 -10.81 -8.03
N GLY A 105 13.95 -11.11 -7.15
CA GLY A 105 13.33 -12.42 -7.12
C GLY A 105 12.50 -12.71 -8.38
N GLN A 106 12.83 -13.78 -9.10
CA GLN A 106 12.13 -14.18 -10.32
C GLN A 106 11.43 -15.52 -10.12
N GLN A 107 10.20 -15.61 -10.63
CA GLN A 107 9.46 -16.87 -10.63
C GLN A 107 9.63 -17.59 -11.98
N THR A 108 10.33 -18.73 -11.98
CA THR A 108 10.44 -19.62 -13.15
C THR A 108 9.50 -20.81 -13.02
N ASP A 109 9.26 -21.55 -14.11
CA ASP A 109 8.49 -22.79 -14.06
C ASP A 109 9.21 -23.88 -13.25
N ALA A 110 10.54 -23.94 -13.34
CA ALA A 110 11.38 -24.82 -12.51
C ALA A 110 11.26 -24.45 -11.03
N GLY A 111 11.40 -23.16 -10.68
CA GLY A 111 11.23 -22.67 -9.31
C GLY A 111 9.81 -22.88 -8.78
N ARG A 112 8.79 -22.82 -9.65
CA ARG A 112 7.39 -23.06 -9.27
C ARG A 112 7.18 -24.53 -8.92
N THR A 113 7.74 -25.41 -9.73
CA THR A 113 7.69 -26.87 -9.56
C THR A 113 8.48 -27.31 -8.33
N ALA A 114 9.66 -26.75 -8.12
CA ALA A 114 10.51 -27.06 -6.97
C ALA A 114 9.90 -26.57 -5.63
N GLY A 115 9.21 -25.42 -5.64
CA GLY A 115 8.58 -24.86 -4.44
C GLY A 115 9.58 -24.50 -3.32
N GLY A 116 9.07 -24.21 -2.13
CA GLY A 116 9.92 -23.93 -0.97
C GLY A 116 10.90 -22.76 -1.20
N ALA A 117 12.19 -22.98 -0.92
CA ALA A 117 13.23 -21.95 -1.08
C ALA A 117 13.50 -21.53 -2.54
N ALA A 118 13.09 -22.36 -3.51
CA ALA A 118 13.28 -22.10 -4.93
C ALA A 118 12.25 -21.13 -5.54
N ALA A 119 11.09 -21.00 -4.89
CA ALA A 119 10.03 -20.11 -5.37
C ALA A 119 10.29 -18.67 -4.90
N ALA A 120 10.02 -17.71 -5.78
CA ALA A 120 10.10 -16.29 -5.47
C ALA A 120 9.10 -15.88 -4.40
N GLY A 121 9.38 -14.75 -3.76
CA GLY A 121 8.57 -14.17 -2.70
C GLY A 121 8.60 -14.95 -1.38
N TRP A 122 7.70 -14.58 -0.49
CA TRP A 122 7.64 -15.08 0.88
C TRP A 122 6.21 -15.41 1.29
N ALA A 123 6.06 -16.25 2.30
CA ALA A 123 4.78 -16.49 2.96
C ALA A 123 5.00 -16.84 4.42
N THR A 124 3.96 -16.67 5.24
CA THR A 124 3.96 -17.33 6.54
C THR A 124 3.76 -18.84 6.37
N THR A 125 4.36 -19.63 7.26
CA THR A 125 4.25 -21.10 7.29
C THR A 125 2.79 -21.54 7.22
N ASN A 126 1.93 -20.87 7.98
CA ASN A 126 0.48 -21.00 7.85
C ASN A 126 -0.05 -19.72 7.18
N ALA A 127 -0.42 -19.81 5.91
CA ALA A 127 -0.89 -18.67 5.12
C ALA A 127 -2.36 -18.27 5.42
N GLY A 128 -3.12 -19.14 6.10
CA GLY A 128 -4.53 -18.92 6.40
C GLY A 128 -4.83 -18.96 7.90
N PRO A 129 -5.69 -18.07 8.42
CA PRO A 129 -6.14 -18.14 9.80
C PRO A 129 -7.08 -19.34 10.01
N THR A 130 -6.55 -20.45 10.51
CA THR A 130 -7.34 -21.58 11.06
C THR A 130 -7.88 -21.27 12.45
N ALA A 131 -9.03 -21.84 12.83
CA ALA A 131 -9.69 -21.56 14.12
C ALA A 131 -8.98 -22.16 15.37
N VAL A 132 -7.79 -22.77 15.23
CA VAL A 132 -7.15 -23.61 16.25
C VAL A 132 -5.90 -22.95 16.85
N MET A 133 -6.03 -22.47 18.09
CA MET A 133 -4.94 -21.90 18.91
C MET A 133 -3.67 -22.77 18.85
N GLY A 134 -2.53 -22.15 18.54
CA GLY A 134 -1.23 -22.82 18.50
C GLY A 134 -0.89 -23.52 17.19
N THR A 135 -1.80 -23.60 16.20
CA THR A 135 -1.47 -24.06 14.83
C THR A 135 -1.86 -23.05 13.76
N THR A 136 -2.66 -22.04 14.11
CA THR A 136 -2.97 -20.88 13.28
C THR A 136 -1.73 -20.05 12.94
N GLY A 137 -1.70 -19.42 11.78
CA GLY A 137 -0.81 -18.31 11.47
C GLY A 137 -1.46 -17.37 10.46
N GLY A 138 -0.65 -16.55 9.78
CA GLY A 138 -1.11 -15.64 8.74
C GLY A 138 -1.06 -14.17 9.16
N ALA A 139 -1.82 -13.34 8.45
CA ALA A 139 -1.89 -11.90 8.63
C ALA A 139 -3.02 -11.50 9.59
N TRP A 140 -2.72 -10.65 10.57
CA TRP A 140 -3.66 -10.15 11.56
C TRP A 140 -3.69 -8.62 11.55
N GLY A 141 -4.86 -8.04 11.28
CA GLY A 141 -5.08 -6.60 11.33
C GLY A 141 -5.39 -6.13 12.74
N LEU A 142 -4.67 -5.09 13.19
CA LEU A 142 -5.03 -4.28 14.34
C LEU A 142 -5.93 -3.14 13.87
N TRP A 143 -7.20 -3.16 14.29
CA TRP A 143 -8.21 -2.18 13.92
C TRP A 143 -8.50 -1.26 15.10
N VAL A 144 -8.53 0.05 14.89
CA VAL A 144 -8.74 1.03 15.97
C VAL A 144 -9.75 2.11 15.60
N PHE A 145 -10.48 2.59 16.61
CA PHE A 145 -11.43 3.71 16.50
C PHE A 145 -11.50 4.50 17.83
N PRO A 146 -11.97 5.76 17.82
CA PRO A 146 -12.14 6.53 19.06
C PRO A 146 -13.22 5.89 19.95
N SER A 147 -13.01 5.85 21.26
CA SER A 147 -13.98 5.23 22.19
C SER A 147 -15.35 5.93 22.21
N ALA A 148 -15.39 7.21 21.84
CA ALA A 148 -16.59 8.04 21.74
C ALA A 148 -17.38 7.86 20.43
N SER A 149 -16.88 7.09 19.46
CA SER A 149 -17.49 6.97 18.12
C SER A 149 -18.76 6.10 18.05
N ALA A 150 -19.28 5.63 19.18
CA ALA A 150 -20.64 5.13 19.27
C ALA A 150 -21.54 6.27 19.77
N ALA A 151 -22.27 6.93 18.86
CA ALA A 151 -23.27 7.91 19.25
C ALA A 151 -24.35 7.22 20.10
N GLN A 152 -24.40 7.56 21.39
CA GLN A 152 -25.51 7.26 22.27
C GLN A 152 -26.33 8.53 22.44
N THR A 153 -27.45 8.65 21.73
CA THR A 153 -28.51 9.55 22.16
C THR A 153 -29.83 8.80 22.19
N SER A 154 -30.50 8.85 23.34
CA SER A 154 -31.90 8.50 23.47
C SER A 154 -32.64 9.76 23.89
N ALA A 155 -33.61 10.21 23.09
CA ALA A 155 -34.69 11.03 23.61
C ALA A 155 -35.66 10.10 24.35
N GLY A 156 -35.77 10.25 25.67
CA GLY A 156 -36.84 9.62 26.46
C GLY A 156 -36.63 8.17 26.89
N GLY A 157 -35.73 7.92 27.85
CA GLY A 157 -35.89 6.94 28.94
C GLY A 157 -36.14 5.45 28.67
N THR A 158 -36.29 4.99 27.42
CA THR A 158 -36.49 3.56 27.09
C THR A 158 -35.43 3.13 26.10
N LEU A 159 -34.53 2.25 26.53
CA LEU A 159 -33.38 1.76 25.75
C LEU A 159 -33.88 0.88 24.58
N ARG A 160 -34.12 1.49 23.42
CA ARG A 160 -34.22 0.79 22.13
C ARG A 160 -32.86 0.88 21.44
N GLY A 161 -32.36 -0.26 20.96
CA GLY A 161 -31.06 -0.43 20.31
C GLY A 161 -30.81 0.54 19.15
N ILE A 162 -29.57 0.59 18.66
CA ILE A 162 -29.23 1.23 17.38
C ILE A 162 -30.11 0.58 16.29
N ILE A 163 -31.22 1.24 15.97
CA ILE A 163 -31.92 1.10 14.70
C ILE A 163 -31.30 2.17 13.81
N SER A 164 -30.53 1.71 12.81
CA SER A 164 -30.07 2.46 11.63
C SER A 164 -29.33 3.80 11.87
N GLY A 165 -28.03 3.85 11.56
CA GLY A 165 -27.45 5.14 11.16
C GLY A 165 -25.92 5.23 11.14
N ALA A 166 -25.24 5.00 12.27
CA ALA A 166 -23.81 5.25 12.38
C ALA A 166 -23.08 4.04 12.98
N ALA A 167 -22.49 3.21 12.12
CA ALA A 167 -21.51 2.22 12.54
C ALA A 167 -20.24 2.94 13.02
N ALA A 168 -19.60 2.45 14.08
CA ALA A 168 -18.28 2.94 14.43
C ALA A 168 -17.30 2.63 13.28
N THR A 169 -16.47 3.59 12.87
CA THR A 169 -15.50 3.39 11.78
C THR A 169 -14.13 3.09 12.35
N ALA A 170 -13.72 1.82 12.28
CA ALA A 170 -12.37 1.37 12.58
C ALA A 170 -11.44 1.53 11.39
N SER A 171 -10.21 1.94 11.66
CA SER A 171 -9.13 2.05 10.69
C SER A 171 -8.07 1.00 10.97
N LEU A 172 -7.50 0.41 9.93
CA LEU A 172 -6.39 -0.53 10.06
C LEU A 172 -5.15 0.24 10.51
N ALA A 173 -4.65 -0.05 11.71
CA ALA A 173 -3.46 0.58 12.26
C ALA A 173 -2.17 -0.14 11.86
N ALA A 174 -2.20 -1.48 11.87
CA ALA A 174 -1.03 -2.31 11.64
C ALA A 174 -1.40 -3.73 11.22
N ILE A 175 -0.46 -4.41 10.55
CA ILE A 175 -0.57 -5.85 10.22
C ILE A 175 0.50 -6.62 10.98
N ILE A 176 0.09 -7.67 11.68
CA ILE A 176 0.98 -8.57 12.42
C ILE A 176 0.97 -9.91 11.70
N TYR A 177 2.14 -10.34 11.23
CA TYR A 177 2.31 -11.64 10.60
C TYR A 177 2.76 -12.66 11.65
N THR A 178 2.18 -13.85 11.59
CA THR A 178 2.47 -14.95 12.52
C THR A 178 2.77 -16.22 11.73
N GLN A 179 3.89 -16.89 12.05
CA GLN A 179 4.15 -18.22 11.50
C GLN A 179 3.24 -19.28 12.13
N GLN A 180 3.04 -19.14 13.43
CA GLN A 180 2.22 -19.99 14.29
C GLN A 180 1.61 -19.10 15.39
N GLY A 181 0.57 -19.57 16.08
CA GLY A 181 -0.05 -18.82 17.18
C GLY A 181 -0.93 -17.65 16.75
N VAL A 182 -1.43 -16.91 17.74
CA VAL A 182 -2.32 -15.77 17.50
C VAL A 182 -1.91 -14.56 18.35
N PRO A 183 -2.01 -13.34 17.80
CA PRO A 183 -1.89 -12.11 18.57
C PRO A 183 -3.25 -11.75 19.19
N LEU A 184 -3.29 -11.59 20.52
CA LEU A 184 -4.49 -11.23 21.29
C LEU A 184 -4.34 -9.80 21.83
N LEU A 185 -5.42 -9.02 21.88
CA LEU A 185 -5.44 -7.83 22.72
C LEU A 185 -5.90 -8.18 24.11
N SER A 186 -5.33 -7.50 25.11
CA SER A 186 -5.73 -7.61 26.50
C SER A 186 -5.92 -6.24 27.14
N GLY A 187 -6.95 -6.12 27.97
CA GLY A 187 -7.32 -4.88 28.64
C GLY A 187 -8.74 -4.88 29.17
N SER A 188 -9.31 -3.69 29.31
CA SER A 188 -10.71 -3.52 29.69
C SER A 188 -11.62 -3.64 28.47
N LEU A 189 -12.68 -4.43 28.60
CA LEU A 189 -13.67 -4.63 27.55
C LEU A 189 -14.45 -3.33 27.24
N TYR A 190 -14.68 -3.04 25.96
CA TYR A 190 -15.52 -1.93 25.49
C TYR A 190 -17.02 -2.29 25.60
N GLY A 191 -17.88 -1.34 26.01
CA GLY A 191 -19.33 -1.52 26.22
C GLY A 191 -19.93 -0.34 27.01
N THR A 192 -21.22 -0.38 27.32
CA THR A 192 -21.95 0.67 28.08
C THR A 192 -22.44 0.16 29.43
N GLU A 193 -22.60 1.06 30.40
CA GLU A 193 -22.94 0.70 31.79
C GLU A 193 -24.30 -0.01 31.83
N SER A 194 -24.39 -1.09 32.62
CA SER A 194 -25.67 -1.77 32.84
C SER A 194 -26.63 -0.80 33.54
N ALA A 195 -27.79 -0.59 32.93
CA ALA A 195 -28.95 -0.06 33.64
C ALA A 195 -29.22 -0.92 34.89
N THR A 196 -29.59 -0.22 35.95
CA THR A 196 -29.81 -0.63 37.33
C THR A 196 -30.38 -2.05 37.52
N GLY A 197 -29.65 -2.88 38.26
CA GLY A 197 -30.20 -4.03 39.00
C GLY A 197 -30.38 -5.35 38.23
N GLY A 198 -29.38 -6.25 38.31
CA GLY A 198 -29.55 -7.68 38.00
C GLY A 198 -28.38 -8.32 37.25
N THR A 199 -27.57 -9.12 37.97
CA THR A 199 -26.50 -10.04 37.48
C THR A 199 -25.41 -9.45 36.56
N THR A 200 -24.27 -9.12 37.18
CA THR A 200 -22.90 -8.91 36.65
C THR A 200 -22.76 -8.71 35.14
N GLY A 201 -22.85 -7.45 34.70
CA GLY A 201 -22.39 -7.07 33.38
C GLY A 201 -20.85 -7.20 33.23
N GLU A 202 -20.36 -7.71 32.10
CA GLU A 202 -18.93 -7.83 31.76
C GLU A 202 -18.29 -6.50 31.31
N GLU A 203 -18.99 -5.37 31.37
CA GLU A 203 -18.42 -4.08 30.98
C GLU A 203 -17.30 -3.63 31.92
N GLY A 204 -16.25 -3.01 31.39
CA GLY A 204 -15.11 -2.58 32.19
C GLY A 204 -14.30 -3.73 32.81
N LYS A 205 -14.67 -5.00 32.58
CA LYS A 205 -13.97 -6.17 33.08
C LYS A 205 -12.50 -6.09 32.68
N ALA A 206 -11.65 -5.93 33.70
CA ALA A 206 -10.22 -5.84 33.54
C ALA A 206 -9.64 -7.22 33.20
N GLY A 207 -8.54 -7.24 32.44
CA GLY A 207 -7.82 -8.47 32.13
C GLY A 207 -8.54 -9.41 31.15
N VAL A 208 -9.51 -8.91 30.38
CA VAL A 208 -10.04 -9.66 29.23
C VAL A 208 -8.94 -9.77 28.19
N GLN A 209 -8.86 -10.92 27.51
CA GLN A 209 -7.95 -11.16 26.40
C GLN A 209 -8.66 -11.91 25.28
N GLY A 210 -8.41 -11.53 24.02
CA GLY A 210 -9.00 -12.21 22.87
C GLY A 210 -8.67 -11.60 21.50
N ILE A 211 -8.90 -12.39 20.45
CA ILE A 211 -9.15 -11.91 19.09
C ILE A 211 -10.63 -11.52 18.94
N ASN A 212 -10.96 -10.73 17.93
CA ASN A 212 -12.33 -10.28 17.65
C ASN A 212 -13.01 -9.62 18.86
N THR A 213 -12.22 -9.11 19.80
CA THR A 213 -12.68 -8.55 21.08
C THR A 213 -12.32 -7.07 21.12
N LEU A 214 -13.31 -6.23 21.43
CA LEU A 214 -13.14 -4.78 21.51
C LEU A 214 -12.53 -4.40 22.85
N ILE A 215 -11.26 -3.99 22.83
CA ILE A 215 -10.49 -3.67 24.03
C ILE A 215 -10.17 -2.17 24.06
N LYS A 216 -10.50 -1.50 25.18
CA LYS A 216 -10.08 -0.12 25.43
C LYS A 216 -8.57 -0.08 25.65
N ALA A 217 -7.87 0.86 25.01
CA ALA A 217 -6.53 1.24 25.44
C ALA A 217 -6.61 1.79 26.88
N ASN A 218 -5.49 1.72 27.60
CA ASN A 218 -5.42 2.33 28.92
C ASN A 218 -5.61 3.85 28.80
N SER A 219 -6.67 4.40 29.38
CA SER A 219 -7.06 5.82 29.20
C SER A 219 -6.03 6.83 29.71
N THR A 220 -5.19 6.45 30.68
CA THR A 220 -4.12 7.31 31.22
C THR A 220 -2.91 7.37 30.28
N THR A 221 -2.49 6.21 29.76
CA THR A 221 -1.23 6.03 29.03
C THR A 221 -1.39 5.94 27.52
N GLY A 222 -2.61 5.66 27.02
CA GLY A 222 -2.89 5.34 25.62
C GLY A 222 -2.31 4.00 25.15
N LEU A 223 -1.91 3.12 26.08
CA LEU A 223 -1.25 1.86 25.76
C LEU A 223 -2.26 0.72 25.56
N PHE A 224 -2.08 -0.03 24.47
CA PHE A 224 -2.61 -1.36 24.28
C PHE A 224 -1.67 -2.40 24.89
N THR A 225 -2.21 -3.54 25.34
CA THR A 225 -1.42 -4.72 25.70
C THR A 225 -1.70 -5.82 24.70
N LEU A 226 -0.70 -6.22 23.92
CA LEU A 226 -0.74 -7.41 23.08
C LEU A 226 -0.20 -8.61 23.84
N ILE A 227 -0.88 -9.74 23.71
CA ILE A 227 -0.45 -11.04 24.19
C ILE A 227 -0.26 -11.92 22.98
N TYR A 228 0.98 -12.29 22.71
CA TYR A 228 1.27 -13.31 21.71
C TYR A 228 1.23 -14.67 22.39
N SER A 229 0.41 -15.60 21.87
CA SER A 229 0.26 -16.95 22.40
C SER A 229 0.57 -17.99 21.32
N ALA A 230 1.62 -18.78 21.56
CA ALA A 230 1.94 -19.98 20.80
C ALA A 230 2.46 -21.06 21.75
N SER A 231 1.98 -22.30 21.60
CA SER A 231 2.51 -23.50 22.29
C SER A 231 2.75 -23.35 23.80
N GLY A 232 1.85 -22.64 24.51
CA GLY A 232 1.94 -22.46 25.97
C GLY A 232 2.82 -21.29 26.46
N VAL A 233 3.52 -20.59 25.56
CA VAL A 233 4.29 -19.38 25.89
C VAL A 233 3.45 -18.13 25.62
N SER A 234 3.30 -17.25 26.62
CA SER A 234 2.61 -15.97 26.49
C SER A 234 3.57 -14.79 26.69
N LYS A 235 3.82 -14.00 25.65
CA LYS A 235 4.60 -12.75 25.75
C LYS A 235 3.65 -11.56 25.80
N LYS A 236 3.78 -10.72 26.82
CA LYS A 236 3.02 -9.46 26.95
C LYS A 236 3.84 -8.30 26.42
N ILE A 237 3.23 -7.50 25.55
CA ILE A 237 3.89 -6.36 24.90
C ILE A 237 2.95 -5.15 25.03
N LYS A 238 3.46 -4.05 25.59
CA LYS A 238 2.70 -2.81 25.71
C LYS A 238 3.14 -1.83 24.63
N PHE A 239 2.20 -1.21 23.93
CA PHE A 239 2.49 -0.31 22.82
C PHE A 239 1.40 0.76 22.62
N ASN A 240 1.71 1.82 21.90
CA ASN A 240 0.78 2.79 21.33
C ASN A 240 1.06 2.99 19.83
N LEU A 241 0.28 3.86 19.20
CA LEU A 241 0.32 4.16 17.78
C LEU A 241 0.98 5.52 17.47
N ASN A 242 1.64 6.12 18.46
CA ASN A 242 2.33 7.40 18.30
C ASN A 242 3.80 7.13 17.95
N ASP A 243 4.19 7.38 16.70
CA ASP A 243 5.57 7.28 16.17
C ASP A 243 6.64 7.98 17.03
N SER A 244 6.25 9.06 17.70
CA SER A 244 7.10 9.90 18.53
C SER A 244 7.30 9.31 19.94
N SER A 245 6.51 8.31 20.32
CA SER A 245 6.59 7.66 21.63
C SER A 245 7.68 6.59 21.67
N GLU A 246 8.29 6.39 22.84
CA GLU A 246 9.11 5.21 23.13
C GLU A 246 8.31 3.91 23.09
N ASN A 247 6.99 4.01 23.31
CA ASN A 247 6.05 2.89 23.27
C ASN A 247 5.42 2.67 21.89
N TYR A 248 5.94 3.31 20.85
CA TYR A 248 5.47 3.09 19.49
C TYR A 248 5.53 1.61 19.09
N ILE A 249 4.49 1.12 18.42
CA ILE A 249 4.33 -0.30 18.04
C ILE A 249 5.57 -0.90 17.37
N ARG A 250 6.21 -0.17 16.43
CA ARG A 250 7.43 -0.64 15.74
C ARG A 250 8.67 -0.69 16.62
N LYS A 251 8.71 0.08 17.71
CA LYS A 251 9.80 0.01 18.71
C LYS A 251 9.60 -1.12 19.72
N LYS A 252 8.41 -1.74 19.76
CA LYS A 252 8.03 -2.74 20.78
C LYS A 252 7.83 -4.14 20.21
N LEU A 253 7.38 -4.25 18.96
CA LEU A 253 7.23 -5.53 18.27
C LEU A 253 8.48 -5.83 17.43
N ASN A 254 8.71 -7.11 17.15
CA ASN A 254 9.76 -7.55 16.23
C ASN A 254 9.42 -7.06 14.81
N THR A 255 10.29 -6.28 14.18
CA THR A 255 10.17 -5.84 12.78
C THR A 255 11.09 -6.63 11.84
N ASN A 256 11.84 -7.62 12.37
CA ASN A 256 12.71 -8.46 11.59
C ASN A 256 12.00 -9.80 11.22
N PRO A 257 11.55 -9.98 9.97
CA PRO A 257 10.96 -11.24 9.51
C PRO A 257 11.94 -12.43 9.54
N GLN A 258 13.25 -12.18 9.58
CA GLN A 258 14.27 -13.24 9.65
C GLN A 258 14.32 -13.91 11.03
N LEU A 259 13.90 -13.20 12.09
CA LEU A 259 13.71 -13.80 13.42
C LEU A 259 12.41 -14.59 13.51
N ALA A 260 11.51 -14.43 12.52
CA ALA A 260 10.21 -15.09 12.50
C ALA A 260 10.32 -16.59 12.16
N THR A 261 11.43 -17.01 11.55
CA THR A 261 11.60 -18.34 10.97
C THR A 261 12.85 -18.97 11.55
N ALA A 262 12.76 -20.24 11.95
CA ALA A 262 13.93 -20.96 12.46
C ALA A 262 15.06 -21.02 11.43
N GLY A 263 16.29 -20.72 11.86
CA GLY A 263 17.45 -20.75 10.97
C GLY A 263 18.78 -20.57 11.68
N ASP A 264 19.87 -20.94 10.99
CA ASP A 264 21.21 -20.99 11.59
C ASP A 264 21.89 -19.61 11.76
N PHE A 265 21.31 -18.55 11.21
CA PHE A 265 21.94 -17.22 11.20
C PHE A 265 21.79 -16.50 12.55
N TYR A 266 20.65 -16.68 13.22
CA TYR A 266 20.38 -16.06 14.52
C TYR A 266 20.40 -17.13 15.62
N PRO A 267 20.80 -16.80 16.86
CA PRO A 267 20.66 -17.72 17.97
C PRO A 267 19.18 -18.09 18.19
N SER A 268 18.89 -19.37 18.38
CA SER A 268 17.52 -19.88 18.58
C SER A 268 16.75 -19.17 19.70
N ALA A 269 17.45 -18.68 20.73
CA ALA A 269 16.85 -17.92 21.84
C ALA A 269 16.29 -16.54 21.42
N THR A 270 16.67 -16.02 20.26
CA THR A 270 16.19 -14.73 19.72
C THR A 270 15.03 -14.89 18.74
N GLU A 271 14.75 -16.12 18.31
CA GLU A 271 13.65 -16.42 17.39
C GLU A 271 12.29 -16.14 18.06
N VAL A 272 11.40 -15.55 17.28
CA VAL A 272 10.01 -15.28 17.66
C VAL A 272 9.12 -15.80 16.53
N ASN A 273 7.86 -16.12 16.80
CA ASN A 273 6.97 -16.66 15.75
C ASN A 273 6.08 -15.59 15.10
N TYR A 274 6.42 -14.31 15.28
CA TYR A 274 5.70 -13.17 14.73
C TYR A 274 6.65 -12.06 14.30
N PHE A 275 6.19 -11.23 13.37
CA PHE A 275 6.80 -9.97 13.03
C PHE A 275 5.73 -8.93 12.67
N LEU A 276 6.06 -7.67 12.84
CA LEU A 276 5.25 -6.53 12.48
C LEU A 276 5.51 -6.19 11.02
N GLY A 277 4.42 -6.18 10.24
CA GLY A 277 4.37 -5.79 8.85
C GLY A 277 4.21 -4.29 8.69
N GLU A 278 3.26 -3.89 7.86
CA GLU A 278 2.86 -2.51 7.57
C GLU A 278 2.23 -1.82 8.79
N THR A 279 2.44 -0.49 8.92
CA THR A 279 1.71 0.39 9.84
C THR A 279 1.25 1.65 9.11
N PHE A 280 0.00 2.05 9.32
CA PHE A 280 -0.64 3.09 8.52
C PHE A 280 -0.70 4.43 9.27
N ASP A 281 0.48 4.92 9.64
CA ASP A 281 0.64 6.05 10.54
C ASP A 281 -0.03 7.33 10.01
N GLN A 282 0.02 7.58 8.69
CA GLN A 282 -0.62 8.74 8.06
C GLN A 282 -2.15 8.72 8.18
N ASP A 283 -2.79 7.58 7.90
CA ASP A 283 -4.25 7.44 8.00
C ASP A 283 -4.72 7.61 9.45
N LEU A 284 -3.95 7.07 10.40
CA LEU A 284 -4.21 7.25 11.83
C LEU A 284 -4.05 8.70 12.29
N LEU A 285 -3.08 9.44 11.76
CA LEU A 285 -2.89 10.85 12.07
C LEU A 285 -4.03 11.70 11.52
N ASP A 286 -4.43 11.47 10.27
CA ASP A 286 -5.51 12.20 9.60
C ASP A 286 -6.85 12.00 10.34
N LYS A 287 -7.05 10.83 10.94
CA LYS A 287 -8.25 10.49 11.75
C LYS A 287 -8.09 10.83 13.23
N GLY A 288 -6.97 11.42 13.65
CA GLY A 288 -6.72 11.79 15.05
C GLY A 288 -6.61 10.58 16.00
N LEU A 289 -6.21 9.41 15.51
CA LEU A 289 -6.12 8.15 16.26
C LEU A 289 -4.73 7.90 16.84
N ALA A 290 -3.67 8.35 16.15
CA ALA A 290 -2.29 8.04 16.53
C ALA A 290 -1.90 8.58 17.93
N THR A 291 -2.37 9.77 18.29
CA THR A 291 -2.07 10.44 19.57
C THR A 291 -3.19 10.34 20.61
N ASN A 292 -4.35 9.81 20.23
CA ASN A 292 -5.51 9.71 21.10
C ASN A 292 -5.36 8.55 22.11
N LYS A 293 -5.56 8.85 23.39
CA LYS A 293 -5.48 7.86 24.47
C LYS A 293 -6.80 7.11 24.68
N ASN A 294 -7.91 7.68 24.22
CA ASN A 294 -9.27 7.15 24.31
C ASN A 294 -9.63 6.42 23.02
N VAL A 295 -8.93 5.31 22.78
CA VAL A 295 -9.09 4.48 21.59
C VAL A 295 -9.48 3.06 21.96
N VAL A 296 -10.28 2.43 21.11
CA VAL A 296 -10.66 1.02 21.19
C VAL A 296 -9.94 0.27 20.08
N GLY A 297 -9.41 -0.90 20.40
CA GLY A 297 -8.69 -1.76 19.48
C GLY A 297 -9.33 -3.14 19.35
N MET A 298 -9.16 -3.75 18.19
CA MET A 298 -9.55 -5.12 17.88
C MET A 298 -8.47 -5.77 17.02
N ILE A 299 -8.10 -7.02 17.31
CA ILE A 299 -7.29 -7.82 16.39
C ILE A 299 -8.19 -8.83 15.69
N THR A 300 -8.08 -8.89 14.37
CA THR A 300 -8.79 -9.87 13.55
C THR A 300 -7.96 -10.28 12.33
N ALA A 301 -8.21 -11.47 11.78
CA ALA A 301 -7.43 -11.98 10.67
C ALA A 301 -7.75 -11.26 9.34
N ILE A 302 -6.75 -11.12 8.48
CA ILE A 302 -6.87 -10.54 7.13
C ILE A 302 -6.68 -11.66 6.11
N GLY A 303 -7.70 -11.93 5.30
CA GLY A 303 -7.64 -12.90 4.22
C GLY A 303 -8.90 -12.89 3.38
N TYR A 304 -8.84 -13.48 2.19
CA TYR A 304 -9.97 -13.63 1.29
C TYR A 304 -10.65 -14.99 1.48
N ASN A 305 -11.97 -15.03 1.35
CA ASN A 305 -12.77 -16.21 1.62
C ASN A 305 -13.49 -16.63 0.35
N THR A 306 -13.10 -17.77 -0.22
CA THR A 306 -13.88 -18.45 -1.25
C THR A 306 -14.93 -19.32 -0.57
N LEU A 307 -16.18 -18.88 -0.56
CA LEU A 307 -17.30 -19.78 -0.31
C LEU A 307 -17.55 -20.60 -1.57
N THR A 308 -16.89 -21.76 -1.67
CA THR A 308 -17.25 -22.76 -2.67
C THR A 308 -17.80 -23.99 -1.95
N ASP A 309 -19.13 -24.14 -2.05
CA ASP A 309 -19.97 -25.24 -1.57
C ASP A 309 -20.11 -25.43 -0.05
N SER A 310 -21.33 -25.21 0.43
CA SER A 310 -21.84 -25.39 1.80
C SER A 310 -21.73 -26.82 2.35
N LYS A 311 -21.25 -27.80 1.56
CA LYS A 311 -21.20 -29.21 1.96
C LYS A 311 -19.79 -29.81 2.07
N THR A 312 -18.74 -29.16 1.58
CA THR A 312 -17.39 -29.74 1.59
C THR A 312 -16.32 -28.70 1.92
N LYS A 313 -15.90 -28.68 3.20
CA LYS A 313 -14.68 -28.06 3.74
C LYS A 313 -14.40 -26.60 3.34
N THR A 314 -14.37 -25.76 4.37
CA THR A 314 -13.67 -24.47 4.48
C THR A 314 -12.35 -24.42 3.69
N SER A 315 -12.38 -23.97 2.44
CA SER A 315 -11.19 -23.48 1.77
C SER A 315 -11.17 -21.96 1.92
N VAL A 316 -10.46 -21.47 2.95
CA VAL A 316 -9.97 -20.08 2.91
C VAL A 316 -9.06 -20.01 1.69
N ASP A 317 -9.31 -19.08 0.79
CA ASP A 317 -8.41 -18.86 -0.33
C ASP A 317 -7.15 -18.19 0.22
N THR A 318 -6.15 -19.03 0.42
CA THR A 318 -4.84 -18.64 0.93
C THR A 318 -4.01 -17.88 -0.09
N ASP A 319 -4.44 -17.75 -1.35
CA ASP A 319 -3.68 -17.02 -2.38
C ASP A 319 -3.99 -15.52 -2.39
N ASN A 320 -5.08 -15.10 -1.76
CA ASN A 320 -5.55 -13.71 -1.71
C ASN A 320 -5.45 -13.12 -0.28
N THR A 321 -4.26 -13.20 0.32
CA THR A 321 -3.94 -12.64 1.64
C THR A 321 -2.54 -12.02 1.65
N PRO A 322 -2.29 -10.96 2.45
CA PRO A 322 -0.95 -10.39 2.62
C PRO A 322 0.08 -11.38 3.16
N ALA A 323 -0.37 -12.46 3.80
CA ALA A 323 0.51 -13.52 4.29
C ALA A 323 1.01 -14.49 3.21
N GLN A 324 0.51 -14.40 1.97
CA GLN A 324 0.87 -15.27 0.86
C GLN A 324 1.35 -14.45 -0.34
N MET A 325 2.66 -14.19 -0.36
CA MET A 325 3.36 -13.58 -1.48
C MET A 325 4.33 -14.59 -2.14
N LYS A 326 4.20 -15.88 -1.84
CA LYS A 326 5.04 -16.92 -2.44
C LYS A 326 4.60 -17.14 -3.88
N GLN A 327 5.58 -17.48 -4.72
CA GLN A 327 5.45 -17.61 -6.17
C GLN A 327 5.12 -16.30 -6.91
N VAL A 328 5.30 -15.14 -6.26
CA VAL A 328 5.18 -13.83 -6.87
C VAL A 328 6.59 -13.37 -7.29
N ALA A 329 6.78 -13.15 -8.59
CA ALA A 329 8.01 -12.56 -9.11
C ALA A 329 8.09 -11.06 -8.78
N SER A 330 9.26 -10.47 -8.93
CA SER A 330 9.42 -9.03 -8.74
C SER A 330 8.53 -8.25 -9.70
N THR A 331 7.84 -7.23 -9.20
CA THR A 331 7.02 -6.30 -9.97
C THR A 331 7.56 -4.88 -9.81
N GLU A 332 7.48 -4.11 -10.89
CA GLU A 332 7.86 -2.70 -10.87
C GLU A 332 6.73 -1.82 -10.33
N GLY A 333 7.13 -0.79 -9.59
CA GLY A 333 6.22 0.27 -9.18
C GLY A 333 5.73 1.05 -10.41
N ARG A 334 4.44 1.37 -10.42
CA ARG A 334 3.80 2.12 -11.51
C ARG A 334 2.89 3.19 -10.96
N THR A 335 2.67 4.27 -11.71
CA THR A 335 1.52 5.12 -11.44
C THR A 335 0.28 4.40 -11.93
N SER A 336 -0.87 4.75 -11.37
CA SER A 336 -2.12 4.49 -12.08
C SER A 336 -2.19 5.33 -13.36
N TRP A 337 -3.23 5.11 -14.15
CA TRP A 337 -3.54 5.96 -15.29
C TRP A 337 -3.76 7.40 -14.84
N ILE A 338 -2.97 8.30 -15.42
CA ILE A 338 -3.22 9.74 -15.43
C ILE A 338 -4.36 9.97 -16.42
N ILE A 339 -5.35 10.76 -16.01
CA ILE A 339 -6.58 11.01 -16.76
C ILE A 339 -6.67 12.45 -17.24
N GLY A 340 -7.48 12.64 -18.29
CA GLY A 340 -7.84 13.93 -18.85
C GLY A 340 -8.65 14.81 -17.90
N GLN A 341 -8.95 16.03 -18.35
CA GLN A 341 -10.01 16.84 -17.79
C GLN A 341 -11.37 16.37 -18.31
N ASP A 342 -12.43 16.77 -17.63
CA ASP A 342 -13.77 16.66 -18.17
C ASP A 342 -14.09 17.78 -19.17
N LEU A 343 -14.48 17.38 -20.38
CA LEU A 343 -14.88 18.26 -21.47
C LEU A 343 -16.42 18.34 -21.62
N GLY A 344 -17.16 17.49 -20.90
CA GLY A 344 -18.62 17.44 -20.93
C GLY A 344 -19.31 18.42 -20.00
N ALA A 345 -20.63 18.24 -19.86
CA ALA A 345 -21.45 19.00 -18.93
C ALA A 345 -21.11 18.63 -17.48
N ALA A 346 -21.15 19.62 -16.59
CA ALA A 346 -20.69 19.44 -15.21
C ALA A 346 -21.53 18.41 -14.44
N ASP A 347 -22.84 18.37 -14.65
CA ASP A 347 -23.80 17.44 -14.01
C ASP A 347 -23.68 15.99 -14.50
N GLU A 348 -23.08 15.78 -15.69
CA GLU A 348 -22.76 14.45 -16.23
C GLU A 348 -21.38 13.93 -15.78
N TYR A 349 -20.61 14.73 -15.04
CA TYR A 349 -19.25 14.39 -14.65
C TYR A 349 -19.19 13.08 -13.85
N TYR A 350 -18.49 12.10 -14.42
CA TYR A 350 -18.18 10.83 -13.77
C TYR A 350 -16.67 10.57 -13.83
N ALA A 351 -15.96 10.91 -12.74
CA ALA A 351 -14.51 10.84 -12.65
C ALA A 351 -13.89 9.49 -13.11
N PRO A 352 -14.46 8.30 -12.80
CA PRO A 352 -13.91 7.04 -13.27
C PRO A 352 -14.07 6.78 -14.78
N GLY A 353 -14.95 7.51 -15.47
CA GLY A 353 -15.19 7.39 -16.91
C GLY A 353 -14.32 8.32 -17.77
N ILE A 354 -13.47 9.14 -17.15
CA ILE A 354 -12.63 10.12 -17.87
C ILE A 354 -11.52 9.41 -18.66
N GLN A 355 -11.19 9.98 -19.84
CA GLN A 355 -10.17 9.45 -20.74
C GLN A 355 -8.84 9.21 -20.03
N LYS A 356 -8.33 7.97 -20.12
CA LYS A 356 -6.98 7.61 -19.69
C LYS A 356 -5.96 8.12 -20.70
N LEU A 357 -4.86 8.69 -20.21
CA LEU A 357 -3.84 9.28 -21.06
C LEU A 357 -2.58 8.43 -21.12
N PHE A 358 -1.89 8.30 -20.00
CA PHE A 358 -0.64 7.56 -19.87
C PHE A 358 -0.40 7.17 -18.42
N ARG A 359 0.54 6.26 -18.20
CA ARG A 359 1.09 5.96 -16.87
C ARG A 359 2.60 5.80 -16.94
N LEU A 360 3.27 6.01 -15.83
CA LEU A 360 4.71 5.81 -15.69
C LEU A 360 4.96 4.46 -15.01
N VAL A 361 5.91 3.69 -15.52
CA VAL A 361 6.28 2.39 -14.99
C VAL A 361 7.78 2.37 -14.67
N GLY A 362 8.15 1.78 -13.54
CA GLY A 362 9.54 1.66 -13.10
C GLY A 362 10.42 0.86 -14.06
N ARG A 363 11.69 1.24 -14.15
CA ARG A 363 12.70 0.64 -15.04
C ARG A 363 13.56 -0.43 -14.37
N GLY A 364 13.03 -1.25 -13.47
CA GLY A 364 13.81 -2.30 -12.80
C GLY A 364 14.29 -1.91 -11.41
N HIS A 365 13.76 -0.83 -10.83
CA HIS A 365 14.20 -0.33 -9.52
C HIS A 365 13.53 -1.07 -8.36
N GLY A 366 12.42 -1.78 -8.63
CA GLY A 366 11.66 -2.53 -7.63
C GLY A 366 10.99 -1.61 -6.61
N GLU A 367 10.89 -2.09 -5.37
CA GLU A 367 10.25 -1.42 -4.25
C GLU A 367 10.89 -0.07 -3.90
N TRP A 368 12.21 0.06 -4.13
CA TRP A 368 12.94 1.30 -3.89
C TRP A 368 12.31 2.50 -4.59
N LEU A 369 11.86 2.35 -5.84
CA LEU A 369 11.30 3.47 -6.61
C LEU A 369 9.99 3.97 -5.99
N MET A 370 9.14 3.03 -5.57
CA MET A 370 7.85 3.31 -4.96
C MET A 370 8.00 4.01 -3.61
N ASP A 371 9.00 3.61 -2.81
CA ASP A 371 9.23 4.17 -1.47
C ASP A 371 9.94 5.52 -1.48
N ASN A 372 10.70 5.84 -2.55
CA ASN A 372 11.58 7.01 -2.59
C ASN A 372 11.19 8.07 -3.63
N VAL A 373 10.30 7.76 -4.57
CA VAL A 373 9.95 8.67 -5.68
C VAL A 373 8.45 8.89 -5.78
N LYS A 374 8.06 10.15 -5.96
CA LYS A 374 6.70 10.56 -6.36
C LYS A 374 6.74 11.33 -7.68
N ILE A 375 5.64 11.28 -8.42
CA ILE A 375 5.53 11.97 -9.72
C ILE A 375 4.68 13.22 -9.54
N SER A 376 5.17 14.36 -10.03
CA SER A 376 4.36 15.57 -10.14
C SER A 376 4.14 15.93 -11.60
N ILE A 377 2.87 16.19 -11.94
CA ILE A 377 2.48 16.85 -13.18
C ILE A 377 2.32 18.33 -12.85
N SER A 378 2.97 19.21 -13.61
CA SER A 378 2.95 20.66 -13.34
C SER A 378 2.91 21.47 -14.63
N ASN A 379 2.71 22.78 -14.50
CA ASN A 379 2.71 23.69 -15.65
C ASN A 379 1.74 23.24 -16.75
N VAL A 380 0.61 22.65 -16.35
CA VAL A 380 -0.46 22.28 -17.28
C VAL A 380 -1.01 23.56 -17.90
N ARG A 381 -0.93 23.65 -19.22
CA ARG A 381 -1.28 24.84 -20.00
C ARG A 381 -2.02 24.43 -21.25
N GLN A 382 -3.14 25.10 -21.53
CA GLN A 382 -3.79 25.02 -22.84
C GLN A 382 -2.87 25.55 -23.94
N SER A 383 -3.14 25.16 -25.19
CA SER A 383 -2.47 25.76 -26.32
C SER A 383 -2.80 27.25 -26.44
N ASN A 384 -1.82 28.05 -26.81
CA ASN A 384 -1.97 29.44 -27.23
C ASN A 384 -1.72 29.62 -28.75
N SER A 385 -1.56 28.52 -29.48
CA SER A 385 -1.30 28.50 -30.91
C SER A 385 -2.58 28.33 -31.70
N SER A 386 -2.68 28.99 -32.86
CA SER A 386 -3.75 28.76 -33.83
C SER A 386 -3.52 27.53 -34.72
N VAL A 387 -2.36 26.87 -34.60
CA VAL A 387 -1.94 25.77 -35.48
C VAL A 387 -2.08 24.40 -34.80
N SER A 388 -2.18 24.36 -33.48
CA SER A 388 -2.29 23.12 -32.71
C SER A 388 -3.12 23.37 -31.46
N ASP A 389 -4.13 22.56 -31.23
CA ASP A 389 -4.96 22.64 -30.02
C ASP A 389 -4.33 21.92 -28.81
N TYR A 390 -3.31 21.09 -29.05
CA TYR A 390 -2.58 20.40 -27.99
C TYR A 390 -1.86 21.36 -27.06
N GLY A 391 -2.24 21.32 -25.78
CA GLY A 391 -1.53 22.02 -24.73
C GLY A 391 -0.25 21.30 -24.29
N THR A 392 0.40 21.85 -23.27
CA THR A 392 1.67 21.37 -22.74
C THR A 392 1.64 21.18 -21.23
N PHE A 393 2.51 20.31 -20.73
CA PHE A 393 2.69 20.07 -19.29
C PHE A 393 4.13 19.64 -19.00
N SER A 394 4.52 19.61 -17.73
CA SER A 394 5.79 19.05 -17.28
C SER A 394 5.56 17.79 -16.47
N VAL A 395 6.45 16.80 -16.63
CA VAL A 395 6.55 15.61 -15.79
C VAL A 395 7.79 15.74 -14.92
N ILE A 396 7.63 15.65 -13.60
CA ILE A 396 8.72 15.83 -12.64
C ILE A 396 8.76 14.62 -11.70
N LEU A 397 9.91 13.97 -11.61
CA LEU A 397 10.20 12.96 -10.60
C LEU A 397 10.81 13.66 -9.39
N ARG A 398 10.20 13.48 -8.23
CA ARG A 398 10.57 14.15 -6.98
C ARG A 398 10.87 13.14 -5.89
N ASP A 399 11.66 13.54 -4.91
CA ASP A 399 11.84 12.76 -3.68
C ASP A 399 10.50 12.61 -2.94
N MET A 400 10.22 11.40 -2.45
CA MET A 400 8.98 11.09 -1.74
C MET A 400 8.77 12.01 -0.51
N ASN A 401 9.84 12.33 0.20
CA ASN A 401 9.84 13.05 1.46
C ASN A 401 9.96 14.58 1.30
N ASP A 402 10.15 15.07 0.08
CA ASP A 402 10.16 16.51 -0.16
C ASP A 402 8.80 17.17 0.19
N SER A 403 8.81 18.50 0.33
CA SER A 403 7.59 19.27 0.54
C SER A 403 7.39 20.25 -0.61
N ASP A 404 6.18 20.78 -0.77
CA ASP A 404 5.94 21.80 -1.81
C ASP A 404 6.64 23.14 -1.52
N ASN A 405 7.16 23.34 -0.30
CA ASN A 405 8.02 24.47 0.06
C ASN A 405 9.50 24.24 -0.28
N ASP A 406 9.94 22.99 -0.36
CA ASP A 406 11.32 22.60 -0.61
C ASP A 406 11.33 21.36 -1.50
N VAL A 407 11.29 21.61 -2.81
CA VAL A 407 11.11 20.59 -3.84
C VAL A 407 12.46 20.02 -4.25
N VAL A 408 12.62 18.70 -4.10
CA VAL A 408 13.84 17.97 -4.50
C VAL A 408 13.56 17.20 -5.78
N VAL A 409 14.07 17.71 -6.90
CA VAL A 409 13.86 17.13 -8.24
C VAL A 409 14.93 16.09 -8.55
N LEU A 410 14.50 14.90 -8.95
CA LEU A 410 15.35 13.82 -9.44
C LEU A 410 15.51 13.88 -10.96
N GLU A 411 14.40 14.03 -11.68
CA GLU A 411 14.35 14.20 -13.14
C GLU A 411 13.20 15.13 -13.51
N ARG A 412 13.34 15.88 -14.61
CA ARG A 412 12.33 16.82 -15.08
C ARG A 412 12.27 16.83 -16.60
N TYR A 413 11.04 16.76 -17.12
CA TYR A 413 10.72 16.83 -18.54
C TYR A 413 9.66 17.90 -18.74
N ASP A 414 10.10 19.08 -19.18
CA ASP A 414 9.21 20.22 -19.45
C ASP A 414 8.59 20.15 -20.83
N GLU A 415 7.53 20.92 -21.08
CA GLU A 415 6.90 21.07 -22.40
C GLU A 415 6.53 19.74 -23.07
N CYS A 416 6.16 18.73 -22.28
CA CYS A 416 5.56 17.50 -22.79
C CYS A 416 4.20 17.80 -23.42
N THR A 417 3.85 17.05 -24.46
CA THR A 417 2.55 17.14 -25.14
C THR A 417 1.99 15.75 -25.40
N LEU A 418 0.68 15.66 -25.59
CA LEU A 418 -0.04 14.44 -26.00
C LEU A 418 -0.14 14.29 -27.52
N ASN A 419 0.41 15.21 -28.31
CA ASN A 419 0.44 15.11 -29.77
C ASN A 419 1.47 14.07 -30.24
N PRO A 420 1.07 12.93 -30.84
CA PRO A 420 2.00 11.90 -31.29
C PRO A 420 2.96 12.35 -32.39
N ALA A 421 2.55 13.34 -33.20
CA ALA A 421 3.39 13.91 -34.26
C ALA A 421 4.43 14.90 -33.75
N SER A 422 4.36 15.31 -32.48
CA SER A 422 5.27 16.31 -31.91
C SER A 422 6.59 15.67 -31.45
N PRO A 423 7.75 16.32 -31.66
CA PRO A 423 9.01 15.88 -31.04
C PRO A 423 8.96 15.92 -29.52
N ASN A 424 8.05 16.73 -28.95
CA ASN A 424 7.82 16.85 -27.52
C ASN A 424 6.74 15.88 -26.99
N PHE A 425 6.31 14.90 -27.80
CA PHE A 425 5.40 13.86 -27.33
C PHE A 425 5.95 13.17 -26.09
N VAL A 426 5.12 13.02 -25.04
CA VAL A 426 5.58 12.58 -23.72
C VAL A 426 6.31 11.22 -23.76
N ALA A 427 5.80 10.26 -24.56
CA ALA A 427 6.44 8.95 -24.72
C ALA A 427 7.79 9.04 -25.44
N ARG A 428 7.96 9.98 -26.38
CA ARG A 428 9.23 10.22 -27.06
C ARG A 428 10.25 10.96 -26.17
N LYS A 429 9.76 11.89 -25.36
CA LYS A 429 10.61 12.73 -24.51
C LYS A 429 11.20 11.95 -23.33
N ILE A 430 10.40 11.08 -22.72
CA ILE A 430 10.81 10.26 -21.57
C ILE A 430 11.32 8.89 -22.02
N GLY A 431 10.68 8.31 -23.05
CA GLY A 431 10.88 6.95 -23.55
C GLY A 431 9.77 6.00 -23.12
N ASP A 432 9.53 4.96 -23.94
CA ASP A 432 8.56 3.89 -23.71
C ASP A 432 9.20 2.49 -23.75
N MET A 433 10.50 2.40 -24.05
CA MET A 433 11.16 1.13 -24.26
C MET A 433 11.24 0.31 -22.96
N TYR A 434 10.92 -0.98 -23.02
CA TYR A 434 11.10 -1.90 -21.90
C TYR A 434 11.66 -3.24 -22.36
N VAL A 435 12.26 -3.97 -21.42
CA VAL A 435 12.81 -5.31 -21.66
C VAL A 435 12.01 -6.36 -20.93
N LYS A 436 11.81 -7.50 -21.58
CA LYS A 436 11.19 -8.68 -20.97
C LYS A 436 11.98 -9.92 -21.32
N TRP A 437 12.17 -10.79 -20.33
CA TRP A 437 12.78 -12.09 -20.54
C TRP A 437 11.84 -13.00 -21.35
N ASP A 438 12.34 -13.53 -22.46
CA ASP A 438 11.68 -14.59 -23.21
C ASP A 438 12.21 -15.94 -22.73
N ALA A 439 11.37 -16.68 -22.00
CA ALA A 439 11.76 -17.98 -21.44
C ALA A 439 11.98 -19.07 -22.50
N LYS A 440 11.39 -18.95 -23.69
CA LYS A 440 11.55 -19.92 -24.78
C LYS A 440 12.86 -19.69 -25.52
N GLU A 441 13.14 -18.44 -25.85
CA GLU A 441 14.36 -18.06 -26.58
C GLU A 441 15.57 -17.81 -25.67
N LYS A 442 15.36 -17.79 -24.35
CA LYS A 442 16.38 -17.53 -23.32
C LYS A 442 17.15 -16.23 -23.57
N ARG A 443 16.43 -15.16 -23.95
CA ARG A 443 17.00 -13.83 -24.18
C ARG A 443 16.09 -12.70 -23.71
N LEU A 444 16.69 -11.54 -23.43
CA LEU A 444 15.94 -10.31 -23.22
C LEU A 444 15.45 -9.77 -24.56
N ARG A 445 14.13 -9.61 -24.70
CA ARG A 445 13.51 -8.92 -25.83
C ARG A 445 13.19 -7.48 -25.44
N ARG A 446 13.40 -6.56 -26.38
CA ARG A 446 13.08 -5.14 -26.25
C ARG A 446 11.73 -4.87 -26.93
N TYR A 447 10.94 -4.01 -26.31
CA TYR A 447 9.63 -3.55 -26.77
C TYR A 447 9.56 -2.03 -26.59
N GLY A 448 8.64 -1.36 -27.29
CA GLY A 448 8.56 0.11 -27.34
C GLY A 448 9.30 0.69 -28.54
N GLU A 449 9.00 1.94 -28.89
CA GLU A 449 9.53 2.63 -30.07
C GLU A 449 10.63 3.63 -29.72
N TYR A 450 10.52 4.29 -28.57
CA TYR A 450 11.35 5.40 -28.14
C TYR A 450 12.33 4.99 -27.04
N ASP A 451 13.61 5.27 -27.27
CA ASP A 451 14.66 5.06 -26.28
C ASP A 451 14.39 5.82 -24.98
N ASN A 452 14.73 5.19 -23.86
CA ASN A 452 14.53 5.79 -22.54
C ASN A 452 15.57 6.86 -22.22
N ASN A 453 15.08 8.08 -22.05
CA ASN A 453 15.86 9.20 -21.53
C ASN A 453 15.78 9.29 -20.00
N SER A 454 14.73 8.74 -19.36
CA SER A 454 14.62 8.66 -17.89
C SER A 454 15.39 7.48 -17.33
N LYS A 455 16.13 7.67 -16.24
CA LYS A 455 16.84 6.61 -15.51
C LYS A 455 15.90 5.76 -14.65
N PHE A 456 14.72 6.28 -14.31
CA PHE A 456 13.83 5.68 -13.32
C PHE A 456 12.57 5.05 -13.91
N VAL A 457 11.98 5.68 -14.94
CA VAL A 457 10.65 5.32 -15.44
C VAL A 457 10.61 5.30 -16.97
N TYR A 458 9.66 4.55 -17.53
CA TYR A 458 9.25 4.65 -18.93
C TYR A 458 7.74 4.90 -18.99
N ILE A 459 7.27 5.39 -20.13
CA ILE A 459 5.86 5.71 -20.37
C ILE A 459 5.16 4.51 -20.98
N GLN A 460 3.99 4.19 -20.43
CA GLN A 460 2.99 3.39 -21.12
C GLN A 460 1.83 4.29 -21.53
N MET A 461 1.65 4.43 -22.85
CA MET A 461 0.56 5.22 -23.42
C MET A 461 -0.75 4.45 -23.43
N ASN A 462 -1.87 5.17 -23.35
CA ASN A 462 -3.15 4.65 -23.78
C ASN A 462 -3.19 4.63 -25.32
N ALA A 463 -3.74 3.56 -25.89
CA ALA A 463 -3.72 3.31 -27.33
C ALA A 463 -4.42 4.42 -28.14
N ASP A 464 -5.50 5.02 -27.61
CA ASP A 464 -6.22 6.10 -28.29
C ASP A 464 -5.38 7.38 -28.34
N VAL A 465 -4.57 7.64 -27.30
CA VAL A 465 -3.66 8.79 -27.30
C VAL A 465 -2.51 8.58 -28.26
N GLU A 466 -1.93 7.39 -28.28
CA GLU A 466 -0.85 7.02 -29.19
C GLU A 466 -1.29 7.08 -30.66
N ALA A 467 -2.54 6.69 -30.95
CA ALA A 467 -3.16 6.81 -32.27
C ALA A 467 -3.61 8.24 -32.63
N GLY A 468 -3.54 9.20 -31.70
CA GLY A 468 -4.04 10.56 -31.89
C GLY A 468 -5.57 10.64 -32.02
N ALA A 469 -6.29 9.67 -31.45
CA ALA A 469 -7.74 9.53 -31.56
C ALA A 469 -8.53 10.24 -30.42
N ILE A 470 -7.83 10.89 -29.49
CA ILE A 470 -8.46 11.70 -28.43
C ILE A 470 -8.64 13.15 -28.88
N ASP A 471 -9.51 13.89 -28.18
CA ASP A 471 -9.64 15.34 -28.39
C ASP A 471 -8.30 16.04 -28.08
N ALA A 472 -7.81 16.85 -29.03
CA ALA A 472 -6.54 17.54 -28.95
C ALA A 472 -6.47 18.56 -27.79
N VAL A 473 -7.59 19.07 -27.29
CA VAL A 473 -7.58 19.97 -26.11
C VAL A 473 -7.34 19.23 -24.79
N THR A 474 -7.34 17.90 -24.79
CA THR A 474 -7.19 17.09 -23.59
C THR A 474 -5.81 17.29 -22.94
N LEU A 475 -5.81 17.44 -21.63
CA LEU A 475 -4.66 17.71 -20.77
C LEU A 475 -4.72 16.82 -19.52
N PRO A 476 -3.58 16.46 -18.92
CA PRO A 476 -3.58 15.70 -17.68
C PRO A 476 -4.15 16.55 -16.54
N PHE A 477 -5.26 16.10 -15.93
CA PHE A 477 -5.95 16.80 -14.85
C PHE A 477 -6.13 15.96 -13.60
N GLY A 478 -5.96 14.65 -13.70
CA GLY A 478 -6.22 13.75 -12.59
C GLY A 478 -5.49 12.43 -12.69
N TYR A 479 -5.81 11.52 -11.76
CA TYR A 479 -5.36 10.14 -11.79
C TYR A 479 -6.25 9.25 -10.92
N PHE A 480 -6.25 7.95 -11.23
CA PHE A 480 -6.84 6.95 -10.32
C PHE A 480 -5.91 6.69 -9.13
N GLY A 481 -6.41 6.72 -7.90
CA GLY A 481 -5.64 6.30 -6.73
C GLY A 481 -5.20 4.84 -6.83
N PRO A 482 -4.16 4.42 -6.09
CA PRO A 482 -3.76 3.02 -6.00
C PRO A 482 -4.95 2.10 -5.64
N PRO A 483 -4.98 0.84 -6.13
CA PRO A 483 -5.94 -0.15 -5.67
C PRO A 483 -5.86 -0.33 -4.16
N LYS A 484 -6.96 -0.76 -3.54
CA LYS A 484 -6.99 -1.08 -2.11
C LYS A 484 -7.85 -2.30 -1.85
N LEU A 485 -7.64 -2.98 -0.73
CA LEU A 485 -8.58 -4.01 -0.27
C LEU A 485 -9.95 -3.40 0.00
N LEU A 486 -11.02 -4.18 -0.20
CA LEU A 486 -12.39 -3.72 0.02
C LEU A 486 -12.61 -3.41 1.51
N ASP A 487 -13.20 -2.24 1.77
CA ASP A 487 -13.67 -1.90 3.11
C ASP A 487 -14.78 -2.87 3.52
N VAL A 488 -14.84 -3.13 4.82
CA VAL A 488 -15.87 -3.99 5.37
C VAL A 488 -16.99 -3.14 5.93
N SER A 489 -18.15 -3.18 5.29
CA SER A 489 -19.38 -2.53 5.79
C SER A 489 -20.13 -3.44 6.76
N GLY A 490 -20.39 -2.99 7.98
CA GLY A 490 -21.40 -3.60 8.85
C GLY A 490 -21.01 -4.91 9.51
N ALA A 491 -19.78 -5.03 10.01
CA ALA A 491 -19.43 -6.11 10.94
C ALA A 491 -20.26 -5.94 12.23
N THR A 492 -21.17 -6.88 12.49
CA THR A 492 -22.15 -6.73 13.59
C THR A 492 -22.03 -7.81 14.63
N CYS A 493 -22.30 -7.45 15.89
CA CYS A 493 -22.67 -8.42 16.92
C CYS A 493 -24.06 -8.12 17.46
N ARG A 494 -24.85 -9.18 17.65
CA ARG A 494 -26.19 -9.14 18.21
C ARG A 494 -26.24 -10.00 19.45
N ARG A 495 -26.85 -9.49 20.51
CA ARG A 495 -27.18 -10.30 21.69
C ARG A 495 -28.32 -11.25 21.30
N LEU A 496 -28.10 -12.57 21.35
CA LEU A 496 -29.22 -13.53 21.35
C LEU A 496 -29.86 -13.48 22.74
N GLY A 497 -31.04 -12.87 22.83
CA GLY A 497 -31.85 -12.96 24.04
C GLY A 497 -32.31 -14.39 24.23
N LEU A 498 -31.85 -15.06 25.30
CA LEU A 498 -32.50 -16.26 25.78
C LEU A 498 -33.77 -15.79 26.49
N ASN A 499 -34.95 -16.07 25.93
CA ASN A 499 -36.22 -15.82 26.60
C ASN A 499 -36.31 -16.74 27.83
N THR A 500 -35.84 -16.26 28.98
CA THR A 500 -36.14 -16.90 30.25
C THR A 500 -37.49 -16.36 30.72
N GLY A 501 -38.55 -17.13 30.49
CA GLY A 501 -39.85 -16.86 31.11
C GLY A 501 -39.73 -16.91 32.65
N PRO A 502 -40.62 -16.22 33.38
CA PRO A 502 -40.61 -16.25 34.83
C PRO A 502 -41.07 -17.64 35.31
N GLY A 503 -40.15 -18.45 35.84
CA GLY A 503 -40.49 -19.73 36.50
C GLY A 503 -39.67 -20.97 36.14
N GLY A 504 -38.59 -20.88 35.36
CA GLY A 504 -37.75 -22.04 35.04
C GLY A 504 -36.71 -22.34 36.12
N THR A 505 -36.90 -23.45 36.86
CA THR A 505 -35.98 -24.01 37.85
C THR A 505 -34.55 -24.19 37.30
N TYR A 506 -33.56 -23.70 38.04
CA TYR A 506 -32.13 -23.89 37.78
C TYR A 506 -31.75 -25.37 37.93
N GLY A 507 -31.75 -26.10 36.82
CA GLY A 507 -31.03 -27.37 36.71
C GLY A 507 -29.59 -27.09 36.29
N HIS A 508 -28.65 -27.13 37.22
CA HIS A 508 -27.24 -27.34 36.93
C HIS A 508 -27.07 -28.79 36.45
N GLY A 509 -27.43 -29.03 35.18
CA GLY A 509 -27.23 -30.29 34.49
C GLY A 509 -26.01 -30.16 33.58
N THR A 510 -25.04 -31.03 33.80
CA THR A 510 -23.88 -31.26 32.95
C THR A 510 -24.31 -31.72 31.56
N SER A 511 -24.70 -30.77 30.73
CA SER A 511 -24.82 -30.89 29.28
C SER A 511 -25.12 -29.48 28.81
N ASP A 512 -24.04 -28.70 28.67
CA ASP A 512 -24.02 -27.41 28.00
C ASP A 512 -24.29 -27.65 26.50
N SER A 513 -25.49 -28.13 26.18
CA SER A 513 -26.03 -28.10 24.84
C SER A 513 -26.53 -26.69 24.57
N VAL A 514 -25.59 -25.73 24.58
CA VAL A 514 -25.68 -24.63 23.63
C VAL A 514 -25.65 -25.35 22.29
N ASN A 515 -26.85 -25.48 21.72
CA ASN A 515 -27.06 -26.08 20.42
C ASN A 515 -25.96 -25.56 19.51
N SER A 516 -25.09 -26.48 19.14
CA SER A 516 -23.90 -26.26 18.35
C SER A 516 -24.40 -25.91 16.96
N VAL A 517 -24.80 -24.66 16.77
CA VAL A 517 -24.95 -24.13 15.44
C VAL A 517 -23.53 -23.88 14.97
N SER A 518 -22.96 -24.92 14.35
CA SER A 518 -22.02 -24.71 13.26
C SER A 518 -22.56 -23.57 12.40
N GLY A 519 -21.87 -22.43 12.42
CA GLY A 519 -22.22 -21.28 11.60
C GLY A 519 -23.03 -20.19 12.31
N THR A 520 -22.56 -19.66 13.44
CA THR A 520 -22.83 -18.25 13.74
C THR A 520 -21.80 -17.41 12.97
N TYR A 521 -22.17 -17.05 11.74
CA TYR A 521 -21.37 -16.20 10.86
C TYR A 521 -21.27 -14.80 11.46
N VAL A 522 -20.06 -14.25 11.56
CA VAL A 522 -19.90 -12.80 11.51
C VAL A 522 -20.14 -12.44 10.04
N SER A 523 -21.35 -11.98 9.71
CA SER A 523 -21.65 -11.50 8.37
C SER A 523 -20.95 -10.18 8.17
N PHE A 524 -19.90 -10.18 7.37
CA PHE A 524 -19.32 -8.97 6.81
C PHE A 524 -20.14 -8.66 5.57
N ALA A 525 -21.06 -7.70 5.67
CA ALA A 525 -21.85 -7.30 4.52
C ALA A 525 -20.89 -6.63 3.52
N GLY A 526 -20.49 -7.38 2.49
CA GLY A 526 -20.09 -6.76 1.23
C GLY A 526 -21.24 -5.88 0.76
N SER A 527 -20.93 -4.75 0.15
CA SER A 527 -21.90 -3.79 -0.37
C SER A 527 -23.02 -4.52 -1.14
N GLY A 528 -24.24 -4.55 -0.58
CA GLY A 528 -25.43 -4.96 -1.32
C GLY A 528 -26.45 -5.87 -0.64
N SER A 529 -26.27 -6.36 0.59
CA SER A 529 -27.32 -7.21 1.23
C SER A 529 -27.75 -6.74 2.61
N THR A 530 -29.03 -6.37 2.70
CA THR A 530 -29.82 -6.25 3.91
C THR A 530 -30.25 -7.65 4.34
N PHE A 531 -29.91 -8.11 5.54
CA PHE A 531 -30.64 -9.22 6.14
C PHE A 531 -30.96 -8.99 7.61
N GLY A 532 -32.27 -8.95 7.85
CA GLY A 532 -32.89 -9.00 9.15
C GLY A 532 -32.71 -10.36 9.79
N ALA A 533 -32.81 -10.34 11.11
CA ALA A 533 -32.89 -11.53 11.91
C ALA A 533 -34.13 -12.36 11.58
N ASN A 534 -33.92 -13.50 10.92
CA ASN A 534 -34.65 -14.77 11.05
C ASN A 534 -34.57 -15.53 9.71
N GLY A 535 -34.26 -16.82 9.79
CA GLY A 535 -34.46 -17.76 8.69
C GLY A 535 -33.23 -17.92 7.79
N TYR A 536 -32.51 -19.00 8.03
CA TYR A 536 -31.73 -19.69 7.01
C TYR A 536 -32.66 -19.95 5.80
N THR A 537 -32.45 -19.23 4.69
CA THR A 537 -32.96 -19.66 3.38
C THR A 537 -31.79 -20.34 2.66
N PRO A 538 -31.79 -21.69 2.55
CA PRO A 538 -30.83 -22.38 1.71
C PRO A 538 -31.12 -22.00 0.26
N GLY A 539 -30.28 -21.16 -0.33
CA GLY A 539 -30.44 -20.72 -1.73
C GLY A 539 -29.83 -19.37 -2.07
N GLY A 540 -29.44 -18.55 -1.09
CA GLY A 540 -28.69 -17.31 -1.37
C GLY A 540 -27.26 -17.63 -1.80
N THR A 541 -26.93 -17.41 -3.07
CA THR A 541 -25.53 -17.38 -3.55
C THR A 541 -24.78 -16.31 -2.76
N ALA A 542 -23.83 -16.73 -1.92
CA ALA A 542 -22.94 -15.80 -1.25
C ALA A 542 -22.12 -15.06 -2.32
N THR A 543 -22.21 -13.73 -2.34
CA THR A 543 -21.36 -12.92 -3.21
C THR A 543 -19.90 -13.07 -2.78
N PRO A 544 -18.99 -13.46 -3.69
CA PRO A 544 -17.56 -13.51 -3.38
C PRO A 544 -17.05 -12.13 -2.94
N GLY A 545 -16.13 -12.07 -1.98
CA GLY A 545 -15.62 -10.81 -1.42
C GLY A 545 -14.60 -10.99 -0.29
N PHE A 546 -13.92 -9.91 0.09
CA PHE A 546 -13.00 -9.90 1.24
C PHE A 546 -13.82 -10.09 2.52
N SER A 547 -13.57 -11.18 3.23
CA SER A 547 -14.25 -11.46 4.49
C SER A 547 -13.19 -11.70 5.55
N VAL A 548 -13.31 -11.04 6.68
CA VAL A 548 -12.58 -11.44 7.87
C VAL A 548 -13.12 -12.82 8.28
N PRO A 549 -12.33 -13.90 8.28
CA PRO A 549 -12.87 -15.21 8.62
C PRO A 549 -13.34 -15.21 10.07
N ALA A 550 -14.49 -15.83 10.35
CA ALA A 550 -15.00 -16.02 11.71
C ALA A 550 -14.15 -17.06 12.46
N THR A 551 -12.89 -16.72 12.73
CA THR A 551 -12.09 -17.42 13.73
C THR A 551 -12.79 -17.23 15.07
N GLY A 552 -13.09 -18.32 15.77
CA GLY A 552 -13.79 -18.21 17.06
C GLY A 552 -13.11 -17.20 17.98
N SER A 553 -13.88 -16.29 18.55
CA SER A 553 -13.49 -15.44 19.67
C SER A 553 -13.07 -16.35 20.83
N TRP A 554 -11.78 -16.34 21.11
CA TRP A 554 -11.21 -16.90 22.33
C TRP A 554 -11.27 -15.85 23.42
N ARG A 555 -12.10 -16.06 24.46
CA ARG A 555 -12.13 -15.23 25.67
C ARG A 555 -11.63 -16.05 26.86
N GLN A 556 -10.67 -15.53 27.62
CA GLN A 556 -10.36 -16.03 28.96
C GLN A 556 -10.75 -14.98 29.98
N GLY A 557 -11.77 -15.26 30.80
CA GLY A 557 -12.17 -14.40 31.90
C GLY A 557 -11.22 -14.58 33.08
N GLY A 558 -10.81 -13.48 33.71
CA GLY A 558 -10.09 -13.49 34.98
C GLY A 558 -11.00 -13.93 36.12
N ALA A 559 -11.08 -15.23 36.37
CA ALA A 559 -11.33 -15.85 37.66
C ALA A 559 -10.72 -17.24 37.59
N ALA A 560 -9.95 -17.63 38.60
CA ALA A 560 -9.43 -18.99 38.73
C ALA A 560 -10.62 -19.97 38.82
N TYR A 561 -11.00 -20.56 37.69
CA TYR A 561 -11.84 -21.75 37.64
C TYR A 561 -11.27 -22.71 36.61
N ASP A 562 -10.61 -23.71 37.19
CA ASP A 562 -10.22 -25.04 36.76
C ASP A 562 -9.53 -25.30 35.41
N HIS A 563 -8.41 -26.01 35.54
CA HIS A 563 -7.59 -26.54 34.46
C HIS A 563 -8.11 -27.93 34.06
N GLY A 564 -9.09 -27.98 33.17
CA GLY A 564 -9.49 -29.27 32.59
C GLY A 564 -10.80 -29.19 31.84
N GLY A 565 -10.75 -29.34 30.51
CA GLY A 565 -11.94 -29.44 29.66
C GLY A 565 -11.83 -28.58 28.41
N GLY A 566 -11.96 -29.21 27.25
CA GLY A 566 -11.82 -28.60 25.93
C GLY A 566 -12.64 -27.32 25.78
N ARG A 567 -11.96 -26.22 25.47
CA ARG A 567 -12.58 -24.92 25.26
C ARG A 567 -13.05 -24.83 23.80
N SER A 568 -14.36 -24.69 23.57
CA SER A 568 -14.90 -24.43 22.23
C SER A 568 -14.65 -22.97 21.83
N PRO A 569 -14.19 -22.69 20.59
CA PRO A 569 -14.11 -21.33 20.07
C PRO A 569 -15.49 -20.65 20.11
N ARG A 570 -15.64 -19.45 20.69
CA ARG A 570 -16.92 -18.71 20.60
C ARG A 570 -16.99 -18.00 19.25
N HIS A 571 -17.75 -18.47 18.28
CA HIS A 571 -17.82 -17.82 16.95
C HIS A 571 -18.54 -16.45 17.01
N GLY A 572 -17.80 -15.33 17.01
CA GLY A 572 -18.40 -13.98 16.98
C GLY A 572 -17.51 -12.84 17.48
N MET A 573 -17.89 -11.59 17.16
CA MET A 573 -17.28 -10.38 17.73
C MET A 573 -17.72 -10.17 19.19
N SER A 574 -16.82 -9.64 20.00
CA SER A 574 -16.92 -9.64 21.45
C SER A 574 -16.91 -8.24 22.06
N ILE A 575 -18.03 -7.85 22.68
CA ILE A 575 -18.26 -6.57 23.39
C ILE A 575 -18.79 -6.83 24.82
N GLY A 576 -18.68 -5.84 25.72
CA GLY A 576 -19.17 -5.87 27.10
C GLY A 576 -20.68 -5.81 27.20
N SER A 577 -21.25 -6.52 28.17
CA SER A 577 -22.70 -6.60 28.35
C SER A 577 -23.22 -5.35 29.04
N GLY A 578 -24.08 -4.65 28.32
CA GLY A 578 -24.66 -3.36 28.67
C GLY A 578 -24.90 -2.54 27.41
N ALA A 579 -24.24 -2.90 26.30
CA ALA A 579 -24.62 -2.49 24.96
C ALA A 579 -25.87 -3.25 24.48
N LEU A 580 -26.91 -2.49 24.15
CA LEU A 580 -27.82 -2.58 23.00
C LEU A 580 -27.93 -3.94 22.26
N ASP A 581 -29.14 -4.27 21.79
CA ASP A 581 -29.41 -5.48 20.99
C ASP A 581 -28.53 -5.63 19.71
N TYR A 582 -27.83 -4.58 19.30
CA TYR A 582 -27.08 -4.52 18.04
C TYR A 582 -25.90 -3.52 18.12
N PHE A 583 -24.69 -3.96 17.77
CA PHE A 583 -23.51 -3.11 17.52
C PHE A 583 -23.01 -3.35 16.10
N ALA A 584 -22.65 -2.27 15.39
CA ALA A 584 -22.13 -2.32 14.02
C ALA A 584 -20.79 -1.57 13.91
N LEU A 585 -19.84 -2.20 13.23
CA LEU A 585 -18.50 -1.68 12.96
C LEU A 585 -18.27 -1.66 11.45
N LYS A 586 -17.82 -0.52 10.92
CA LYS A 586 -17.21 -0.41 9.60
C LYS A 586 -15.70 -0.53 9.77
N MET A 587 -15.03 -1.31 8.93
CA MET A 587 -13.57 -1.42 8.92
C MET A 587 -13.04 -0.89 7.59
N GLU A 588 -12.26 0.18 7.64
CA GLU A 588 -11.73 0.86 6.46
C GLU A 588 -10.25 0.58 6.26
N PHE A 589 -9.90 0.09 5.08
CA PHE A 589 -8.52 -0.02 4.65
C PHE A 589 -7.94 1.37 4.35
N PRO A 590 -6.63 1.56 4.61
CA PRO A 590 -5.96 2.83 4.45
C PRO A 590 -5.94 3.26 2.98
N LYS A 591 -5.89 4.57 2.76
CA LYS A 591 -5.72 5.18 1.43
C LYS A 591 -4.76 6.36 1.54
N ALA A 592 -4.12 6.71 0.42
CA ALA A 592 -3.24 7.87 0.38
C ALA A 592 -3.99 9.16 0.72
N ARG A 593 -3.34 10.01 1.50
CA ARG A 593 -3.85 11.33 1.84
C ARG A 593 -3.86 12.19 0.59
N LEU A 594 -4.98 12.88 0.37
CA LEU A 594 -5.10 13.91 -0.65
C LEU A 594 -4.91 15.30 -0.04
N ARG A 595 -4.30 16.20 -0.81
CA ARG A 595 -4.23 17.61 -0.43
C ARG A 595 -5.63 18.21 -0.40
N TYR A 596 -6.10 18.51 0.80
CA TYR A 596 -7.42 19.11 1.01
C TYR A 596 -7.45 20.61 0.66
N SER A 597 -6.39 21.36 0.96
CA SER A 597 -6.33 22.82 0.78
C SER A 597 -5.04 23.25 0.07
N ALA A 598 -5.15 24.27 -0.78
CA ALA A 598 -4.01 24.96 -1.36
C ALA A 598 -3.11 25.64 -0.30
N SER A 599 -3.68 26.03 0.86
CA SER A 599 -2.91 26.62 1.96
C SER A 599 -2.16 25.59 2.82
N ALA A 600 -2.38 24.29 2.62
CA ALA A 600 -1.72 23.25 3.40
C ALA A 600 -0.20 23.25 3.19
N GLY A 601 0.54 22.96 4.26
CA GLY A 601 2.00 22.90 4.26
C GLY A 601 2.69 24.25 4.48
N GLY A 602 1.95 25.33 4.73
CA GLY A 602 2.53 26.65 5.02
C GLY A 602 3.21 27.28 3.80
N LEU A 603 2.61 27.13 2.61
CA LEU A 603 3.11 27.73 1.37
C LEU A 603 2.96 29.25 1.41
N THR A 604 3.99 29.98 0.98
CA THR A 604 3.93 31.46 0.85
C THR A 604 2.93 31.89 -0.22
N ASP A 605 2.87 31.15 -1.33
CA ASP A 605 1.86 31.31 -2.38
C ASP A 605 1.05 30.00 -2.51
N PRO A 606 -0.26 30.00 -2.19
CA PRO A 606 -1.12 28.83 -2.36
C PRO A 606 -1.15 28.27 -3.79
N ARG A 607 -0.84 29.07 -4.82
CA ARG A 607 -0.76 28.60 -6.22
C ARG A 607 0.40 27.64 -6.48
N ASN A 608 1.37 27.56 -5.56
CA ASN A 608 2.45 26.58 -5.64
C ASN A 608 2.06 25.21 -5.07
N ALA A 609 0.85 25.05 -4.57
CA ALA A 609 0.35 23.77 -4.07
C ALA A 609 0.23 22.74 -5.20
N TYR A 610 0.77 21.55 -4.96
CA TYR A 610 0.47 20.38 -5.77
C TYR A 610 -0.72 19.66 -5.15
N PHE A 611 -1.86 19.66 -5.84
CA PHE A 611 -3.01 18.85 -5.45
C PHE A 611 -2.73 17.35 -5.65
N GLY A 612 -3.68 16.46 -5.36
CA GLY A 612 -3.44 15.02 -5.42
C GLY A 612 -2.79 14.50 -4.15
N MET A 613 -1.86 13.54 -4.26
CA MET A 613 -1.26 12.89 -3.10
C MET A 613 -0.43 13.89 -2.28
N GLN A 614 -0.65 13.91 -0.97
CA GLN A 614 0.12 14.69 -0.02
C GLN A 614 0.92 13.77 0.91
N THR A 615 2.22 14.02 1.02
CA THR A 615 3.11 13.19 1.84
C THR A 615 3.38 13.72 3.24
N SER A 616 2.96 14.95 3.54
CA SER A 616 3.23 15.58 4.82
C SER A 616 2.35 15.05 5.95
N ARG A 617 2.86 15.11 7.18
CA ARG A 617 2.29 14.49 8.38
C ARG A 617 0.95 15.06 8.83
N GLY A 618 0.69 16.32 8.50
CA GLY A 618 -0.53 17.04 8.86
C GLY A 618 -0.77 18.24 7.96
N ILE A 619 -1.85 18.98 8.18
CA ILE A 619 -2.21 20.14 7.33
C ILE A 619 -1.18 21.28 7.40
N ASN A 620 -0.51 21.45 8.55
CA ASN A 620 0.51 22.48 8.78
C ASN A 620 1.93 21.92 8.83
N SER A 621 2.13 20.65 8.48
CA SER A 621 3.45 20.00 8.52
C SER A 621 4.12 20.06 7.15
N THR A 622 5.42 20.28 7.14
CA THR A 622 6.32 20.13 5.99
C THR A 622 7.12 18.82 6.04
N ILE A 623 6.96 18.03 7.09
CA ILE A 623 7.70 16.77 7.31
C ILE A 623 6.82 15.61 6.84
N SER A 624 7.39 14.64 6.15
CA SER A 624 6.68 13.43 5.75
C SER A 624 6.41 12.47 6.91
N THR A 625 5.37 11.64 6.78
CA THR A 625 5.14 10.55 7.74
C THR A 625 6.00 9.33 7.40
N PRO A 626 6.68 8.72 8.38
CA PRO A 626 7.38 7.46 8.16
C PRO A 626 6.45 6.37 7.59
N GLY A 627 6.97 5.55 6.67
CA GLY A 627 6.20 4.42 6.11
C GLY A 627 5.11 4.82 5.11
N ILE A 628 5.18 6.01 4.50
CA ILE A 628 4.18 6.43 3.51
C ILE A 628 4.06 5.50 2.30
N GLY A 629 5.14 4.81 1.93
CA GLY A 629 5.12 3.81 0.85
C GLY A 629 4.38 2.51 1.21
N GLU A 630 4.12 2.23 2.49
CA GLU A 630 3.51 0.97 2.93
C GLU A 630 2.08 0.80 2.41
N MET A 631 1.32 1.89 2.27
CA MET A 631 -0.02 1.84 1.68
C MET A 631 -0.02 1.65 0.16
N HIS A 632 1.13 1.79 -0.49
CA HIS A 632 1.31 1.60 -1.93
C HIS A 632 1.83 0.21 -2.29
N ARG A 633 2.17 -0.63 -1.29
CA ARG A 633 2.66 -2.00 -1.50
C ARG A 633 1.58 -2.90 -2.10
N MET A 634 2.04 -3.95 -2.77
CA MET A 634 1.19 -5.03 -3.25
C MET A 634 0.70 -5.89 -2.07
N TRP A 635 -0.61 -6.10 -1.92
CA TRP A 635 -1.17 -6.78 -0.75
C TRP A 635 -1.42 -8.28 -0.93
N SER A 636 -1.39 -8.82 -2.14
CA SER A 636 -1.67 -10.23 -2.39
C SER A 636 -1.12 -10.66 -3.73
N LYS A 637 -0.86 -11.97 -3.90
CA LYS A 637 -0.40 -12.56 -5.16
C LYS A 637 -1.21 -12.14 -6.40
N ASN A 638 -2.53 -12.01 -6.30
CA ASN A 638 -3.40 -11.63 -7.43
C ASN A 638 -3.79 -10.14 -7.44
N TRP A 639 -2.90 -9.26 -6.97
CA TRP A 639 -3.14 -7.82 -6.97
C TRP A 639 -3.41 -7.29 -8.40
N PRO A 640 -4.45 -6.46 -8.60
CA PRO A 640 -4.82 -6.02 -9.94
C PRO A 640 -3.75 -5.11 -10.57
N ASP A 641 -3.43 -5.38 -11.84
CA ASP A 641 -2.47 -4.62 -12.65
C ASP A 641 -3.05 -3.31 -13.23
N ASP A 642 -4.38 -3.24 -13.37
CA ASP A 642 -5.13 -2.06 -13.82
C ASP A 642 -6.36 -1.87 -12.91
N PRO A 643 -6.53 -0.69 -12.27
CA PRO A 643 -7.69 -0.39 -11.44
C PRO A 643 -9.04 -0.52 -12.18
N THR A 644 -9.05 -0.54 -13.51
CA THR A 644 -10.25 -0.32 -14.34
C THR A 644 -10.37 -1.31 -15.48
N ALA A 645 -9.66 -2.45 -15.44
CA ALA A 645 -10.07 -3.56 -16.28
C ALA A 645 -11.57 -3.78 -16.03
N PRO A 646 -12.40 -3.98 -17.08
CA PRO A 646 -13.82 -4.28 -16.93
C PRO A 646 -13.94 -5.69 -16.37
N ALA A 647 -13.50 -5.86 -15.12
CA ALA A 647 -14.16 -6.71 -14.19
C ALA A 647 -15.59 -6.18 -14.19
N THR A 648 -16.48 -6.88 -14.89
CA THR A 648 -17.93 -6.73 -14.79
C THR A 648 -18.26 -6.39 -13.35
N ALA A 649 -19.19 -5.49 -13.03
CA ALA A 649 -19.38 -5.02 -11.64
C ALA A 649 -19.48 -6.15 -10.56
N GLY A 650 -19.73 -7.41 -10.95
CA GLY A 650 -19.57 -8.61 -10.11
C GLY A 650 -18.13 -9.10 -9.81
N ASP A 651 -17.13 -8.86 -10.65
CA ASP A 651 -15.76 -9.38 -10.54
C ASP A 651 -14.85 -8.58 -9.58
N ILE A 652 -15.04 -7.26 -9.46
CA ILE A 652 -14.29 -6.41 -8.51
C ILE A 652 -14.74 -6.73 -7.08
N GLY A 653 -16.05 -6.82 -6.87
CA GLY A 653 -16.63 -7.33 -5.62
C GLY A 653 -16.17 -8.75 -5.33
N ALA A 654 -16.16 -9.61 -6.37
CA ALA A 654 -15.76 -11.00 -6.24
C ALA A 654 -14.38 -11.16 -5.65
N ARG A 655 -13.36 -10.39 -6.04
CA ARG A 655 -11.96 -10.69 -5.66
C ARG A 655 -11.47 -10.03 -4.37
N GLY A 656 -12.32 -9.28 -3.66
CA GLY A 656 -11.95 -8.71 -2.36
C GLY A 656 -11.12 -7.42 -2.40
N TYR A 657 -10.95 -6.81 -3.58
CA TYR A 657 -10.23 -5.54 -3.75
C TYR A 657 -11.07 -4.54 -4.54
N ASN A 658 -10.89 -3.25 -4.27
CA ASN A 658 -11.37 -2.17 -5.13
C ASN A 658 -10.31 -1.89 -6.19
N GLY A 659 -10.76 -1.69 -7.43
CA GLY A 659 -9.92 -1.25 -8.52
C GLY A 659 -9.10 -0.01 -8.16
N TRP A 660 -9.72 0.98 -7.52
CA TRP A 660 -9.03 2.20 -7.06
C TRP A 660 -9.50 2.62 -5.66
N GLY A 661 -8.60 3.17 -4.84
CA GLY A 661 -8.95 3.71 -3.52
C GLY A 661 -9.69 5.05 -3.58
N TYR A 662 -9.51 5.81 -4.66
CA TYR A 662 -10.13 7.11 -4.94
C TYR A 662 -9.87 7.48 -6.41
N VAL A 663 -10.55 8.50 -6.94
CA VAL A 663 -10.14 9.19 -8.17
C VAL A 663 -9.89 10.64 -7.79
N PHE A 664 -8.76 11.20 -8.24
CA PHE A 664 -8.43 12.60 -8.05
C PHE A 664 -8.52 13.31 -9.40
N SER A 665 -9.17 14.48 -9.46
CA SER A 665 -9.11 15.39 -10.60
C SER A 665 -9.08 16.85 -10.13
N LEU A 666 -8.34 17.70 -10.85
CA LEU A 666 -8.42 19.16 -10.72
C LEU A 666 -9.83 19.70 -11.04
N ASP A 667 -10.62 18.93 -11.79
CA ASP A 667 -12.04 19.21 -12.00
C ASP A 667 -12.84 19.26 -10.69
N ASP A 668 -12.40 18.63 -9.62
CA ASP A 668 -13.08 18.62 -8.33
C ASP A 668 -12.52 19.68 -7.35
N VAL A 669 -11.85 20.72 -7.86
CA VAL A 669 -11.34 21.83 -7.04
C VAL A 669 -12.37 22.95 -6.96
N ILE A 670 -12.68 23.38 -5.73
CA ILE A 670 -13.59 24.49 -5.42
C ILE A 670 -12.82 25.71 -4.93
N SER A 671 -13.41 26.90 -5.07
CA SER A 671 -12.95 28.11 -4.38
C SER A 671 -13.78 28.33 -3.11
N GLY A 672 -13.12 28.45 -1.96
CA GLY A 672 -13.78 28.76 -0.70
C GLY A 672 -14.10 30.24 -0.55
N SER A 673 -14.86 30.59 0.49
CA SER A 673 -15.31 31.97 0.76
C SER A 673 -14.18 32.98 1.00
N THR A 674 -12.99 32.51 1.35
CA THR A 674 -11.79 33.33 1.58
C THR A 674 -10.85 33.38 0.36
N GLY A 675 -11.26 32.84 -0.80
CA GLY A 675 -10.44 32.76 -2.01
C GLY A 675 -9.39 31.65 -1.99
N VAL A 676 -9.32 30.85 -0.91
CA VAL A 676 -8.48 29.65 -0.83
C VAL A 676 -9.14 28.50 -1.59
N PHE A 677 -8.35 27.73 -2.34
CA PHE A 677 -8.86 26.62 -3.14
C PHE A 677 -8.77 25.30 -2.36
N TYR A 678 -9.79 24.45 -2.51
CA TYR A 678 -9.93 23.19 -1.80
C TYR A 678 -10.25 22.06 -2.77
N TYR A 679 -9.76 20.86 -2.48
CA TYR A 679 -10.19 19.66 -3.18
C TYR A 679 -11.46 19.11 -2.53
N ALA A 680 -12.53 18.98 -3.32
CA ALA A 680 -13.81 18.42 -2.89
C ALA A 680 -14.31 17.45 -3.95
N SER A 681 -14.07 16.15 -3.75
CA SER A 681 -14.48 15.10 -4.69
C SER A 681 -15.98 15.14 -5.00
N GLY A 682 -16.32 15.05 -6.28
CA GLY A 682 -17.69 15.16 -6.79
C GLY A 682 -18.26 16.57 -6.80
N SER A 683 -17.45 17.61 -6.57
CA SER A 683 -17.90 19.00 -6.61
C SER A 683 -18.25 19.45 -8.03
N ARG A 684 -17.62 18.89 -9.07
CA ARG A 684 -18.00 19.20 -10.45
C ARG A 684 -19.39 18.68 -10.80
N ALA A 685 -19.69 17.43 -10.46
CA ALA A 685 -21.02 16.82 -10.61
C ALA A 685 -22.12 17.58 -9.86
N ARG A 686 -21.76 18.31 -8.81
CA ARG A 686 -22.67 19.17 -8.03
C ARG A 686 -22.67 20.62 -8.50
N GLU A 687 -21.97 20.93 -9.59
CA GLU A 687 -21.81 22.27 -10.15
C GLU A 687 -21.14 23.27 -9.20
N GLN A 688 -20.46 22.79 -8.15
CA GLN A 688 -19.76 23.60 -7.14
C GLN A 688 -18.29 23.84 -7.47
N SER A 689 -17.76 23.12 -8.47
CA SER A 689 -16.36 23.23 -8.89
C SER A 689 -16.04 24.59 -9.49
N TYR A 690 -14.79 25.02 -9.35
CA TYR A 690 -14.26 26.15 -10.10
C TYR A 690 -14.24 25.88 -11.62
N THR A 691 -14.27 24.61 -12.02
CA THR A 691 -14.30 24.19 -13.42
C THR A 691 -15.70 24.07 -14.02
N THR A 692 -16.78 24.25 -13.24
CA THR A 692 -18.18 24.09 -13.69
C THR A 692 -18.48 24.89 -14.97
N GLY A 693 -18.04 26.14 -15.05
CA GLY A 693 -18.24 26.96 -16.25
C GLY A 693 -17.21 26.69 -17.35
N SER A 694 -15.96 26.41 -16.95
CA SER A 694 -14.88 26.07 -17.88
C SER A 694 -13.72 25.44 -17.13
N TRP A 695 -13.20 24.32 -17.64
CA TRP A 695 -11.97 23.71 -17.14
C TRP A 695 -10.76 24.64 -17.22
N LYS A 696 -10.79 25.66 -18.08
CA LYS A 696 -9.70 26.64 -18.22
C LYS A 696 -9.57 27.53 -16.98
N ALA A 697 -10.69 27.78 -16.28
CA ALA A 697 -10.73 28.71 -15.16
C ALA A 697 -9.75 28.32 -14.04
N ILE A 698 -9.62 27.02 -13.74
CA ILE A 698 -8.69 26.57 -12.68
C ILE A 698 -7.22 26.77 -13.08
N LEU A 699 -6.91 26.63 -14.38
CA LEU A 699 -5.57 26.89 -14.91
C LEU A 699 -5.25 28.39 -14.90
N ASP A 700 -6.22 29.23 -15.29
CA ASP A 700 -6.09 30.70 -15.28
C ASP A 700 -5.96 31.24 -13.84
N ALA A 701 -6.56 30.56 -12.86
CA ALA A 701 -6.36 30.84 -11.42
C ALA A 701 -4.97 30.43 -10.90
N GLY A 702 -4.18 29.70 -11.69
CA GLY A 702 -2.81 29.27 -11.37
C GLY A 702 -2.70 27.90 -10.72
N TYR A 703 -3.80 27.13 -10.62
CA TYR A 703 -3.81 25.79 -10.02
C TYR A 703 -3.70 24.71 -11.10
N ASN A 704 -2.47 24.47 -11.54
CA ASN A 704 -2.16 23.65 -12.71
C ASN A 704 -1.14 22.52 -12.41
N LYS A 705 -1.18 22.00 -11.17
CA LYS A 705 -0.19 21.05 -10.65
C LYS A 705 -0.81 20.02 -9.73
N PHE A 706 -0.39 18.77 -9.85
CA PHE A 706 -0.78 17.69 -8.94
C PHE A 706 0.30 16.60 -8.82
N THR A 707 0.22 15.82 -7.75
CA THR A 707 1.16 14.75 -7.40
C THR A 707 0.47 13.39 -7.40
N VAL A 708 1.16 12.39 -7.94
CA VAL A 708 0.71 11.04 -8.21
C VAL A 708 1.66 10.04 -7.51
N PRO A 709 1.14 9.04 -6.76
CA PRO A 709 1.95 7.96 -6.21
C PRO A 709 2.39 6.95 -7.27
N LEU A 710 3.54 6.33 -7.01
CA LEU A 710 3.87 5.01 -7.54
C LEU A 710 3.36 3.93 -6.56
N TRP A 711 2.93 2.78 -7.08
CA TRP A 711 2.41 1.68 -6.28
C TRP A 711 2.64 0.30 -6.94
N GLY A 712 2.43 -0.76 -6.16
CA GLY A 712 2.41 -2.15 -6.63
C GLY A 712 3.79 -2.77 -6.89
N ALA A 713 4.85 -2.12 -6.42
CA ALA A 713 6.20 -2.67 -6.49
C ALA A 713 6.36 -3.82 -5.49
N PHE A 714 7.11 -4.86 -5.88
CA PHE A 714 7.49 -5.97 -5.02
C PHE A 714 8.83 -6.52 -5.50
N ASP A 715 9.80 -6.71 -4.60
CA ASP A 715 11.14 -7.15 -5.01
C ASP A 715 11.23 -8.66 -5.30
N GLY A 716 10.19 -9.44 -5.00
CA GLY A 716 10.18 -10.89 -5.24
C GLY A 716 11.05 -11.69 -4.28
N TRP A 717 11.62 -11.08 -3.24
CA TRP A 717 12.52 -11.76 -2.31
C TRP A 717 11.78 -12.52 -1.21
N ASP A 718 12.41 -13.60 -0.74
CA ASP A 718 12.03 -14.21 0.53
C ASP A 718 12.61 -13.37 1.68
N ILE A 719 11.77 -12.51 2.27
CA ILE A 719 12.17 -11.60 3.35
C ILE A 719 12.57 -12.32 4.64
N THR A 720 12.22 -13.61 4.79
CA THR A 720 12.59 -14.42 5.95
C THR A 720 14.06 -14.86 5.93
N LYS A 721 14.76 -14.63 4.82
CA LYS A 721 16.16 -15.01 4.66
C LYS A 721 17.09 -13.79 4.76
N PRO A 722 18.15 -13.84 5.60
CA PRO A 722 19.19 -12.81 5.65
C PRO A 722 19.82 -12.52 4.30
N ASP A 723 20.13 -13.56 3.53
CA ASP A 723 20.50 -13.42 2.13
C ASP A 723 19.60 -14.31 1.27
N PRO A 724 18.68 -13.76 0.46
CA PRO A 724 17.83 -14.55 -0.42
C PRO A 724 18.57 -15.07 -1.66
N ALA A 725 19.80 -14.61 -1.95
CA ALA A 725 20.62 -15.08 -3.07
C ALA A 725 21.68 -16.12 -2.66
N TYR A 726 21.54 -16.73 -1.49
CA TYR A 726 22.40 -17.83 -1.03
C TYR A 726 22.31 -19.07 -1.94
N ASN A 727 23.38 -19.86 -2.01
CA ASN A 727 23.50 -21.00 -2.95
C ASN A 727 22.32 -21.99 -2.95
N LYS A 728 21.71 -22.26 -1.79
CA LYS A 728 20.54 -23.15 -1.70
C LYS A 728 19.21 -22.46 -2.06
N GLY A 729 19.17 -21.13 -2.05
CA GLY A 729 18.02 -20.33 -2.47
C GLY A 729 17.96 -20.11 -3.98
N MET A 730 19.05 -20.39 -4.70
CA MET A 730 19.10 -20.36 -6.16
C MET A 730 18.87 -21.78 -6.70
N THR A 731 17.82 -21.98 -7.50
CA THR A 731 17.72 -23.21 -8.30
C THR A 731 18.64 -23.12 -9.52
N PRO A 732 19.44 -24.16 -9.80
CA PRO A 732 20.24 -24.27 -11.02
C PRO A 732 19.40 -24.18 -12.30
#